data_AF-A0A7C6HXM5-F1
#
_entry.id   AF-A0A7C6HXM5-F1
#
_cell.length_a   1.000
_cell.length_b   1.000
_cell.length_c   1.000
_cell.angle_alpha   90.00
_cell.angle_beta   90.00
_cell.angle_gamma   90.00
#
_symmetry.space_group_name_H-M   'P 1'
#
loop_
_entity.id
_entity.type
_entity.pdbx_description
1 polymer ?
#
loop_
_entity_poly.entity_id
_entity_poly.type
_entity_poly.pdbx_seq_one_letter_code
_entity_poly.pdbx_strand_id
1 'polypeptide(L)'
;MWKKIGIVLIFLFGIFVFSGCQFKPDQKSEDYEKVIQTIQNLPNTEDLVLADKENVEAAFSQYNALTESAKAKVSNYQKLNAARAKIQELEAIARADMIDSKISELTEPVTLADESLYLEIKELITETSEVALERVKNFLKFNNMYSQYEVLKEQFNNKTEILNNINQKIAALASPTNLEDGDRYNAIVADLATLSEEDKEGIELLEQFNTKYQEYLQLKAIDDINTKIALLKTPVTLADEKLYLELRETIDNASSEVLAKIEGKETFEEKYLDYLSLKDLENRQAARVVDDLISNLPDVVSKSDKEAIENARKKYEQLTEAQKELVTKLPRLVQKEEELALFDELQNMSAEEQAAVAFARIADYYSENYIIEEDQNFYQRNPVYGKLTFTWTASDNTVLSPEGKLLSKPVFDSQIIINVKAVSRRENYEGSIDISALVLGMDSEYDKWGMVEKFLNYINRPYVSNRTYKYHDNYSAQYHKDYGYLPFFTNYELPIVESMLTGENAKKTNGPATSIEWVVVHDTGSYGAADDAPSIDRYIHTPAKVSWNYTVGEKTVNGTKEPVIYYHMQEGMTTWQAGDGGNLFSLLDTGVAHKGRLNPKVTIGEDRYFYLNGEKTNLMIPSNAIADNRVINENGLLVELGENGNYMMADYWWCTQFNNPLGVRGYICNKGGNRNSVSMETCANDGSNYTRTMRYIAALCAEILIRHNLPVDRVSQHHRFSGKDCPHAIRAQGYWNDFMEQVKIEWFGRKYLSDVTFVYEVDSYFETKTGVVMHHPGAQTTVNYKVKATYQGVTKEFTYRTILEALSF
;
A
#
# COMPACT_ATOMS: atom_id res chain seq x y z
N MET A 1 -44.68 57.95 34.53
CA MET A 1 -44.63 59.38 34.87
C MET A 1 -45.54 60.18 33.93
N TRP A 2 -46.62 60.73 34.50
CA TRP A 2 -47.30 61.99 34.18
C TRP A 2 -47.37 62.57 32.74
N LYS A 3 -48.59 62.62 32.18
CA LYS A 3 -49.45 63.82 31.87
C LYS A 3 -50.43 63.46 30.73
N LYS A 4 -51.73 63.29 31.02
CA LYS A 4 -52.81 64.31 31.02
C LYS A 4 -53.12 64.90 29.63
N ILE A 5 -54.35 64.66 29.17
CA ILE A 5 -55.41 65.57 28.70
C ILE A 5 -56.64 64.64 28.52
N GLY A 6 -57.84 64.81 29.08
CA GLY A 6 -58.49 65.96 29.70
C GLY A 6 -59.66 66.44 28.84
N ILE A 7 -60.88 66.38 29.41
CA ILE A 7 -62.10 67.20 29.17
C ILE A 7 -63.35 66.38 28.78
N VAL A 8 -64.29 66.09 29.72
CA VAL A 8 -65.40 66.88 30.34
C VAL A 8 -66.56 67.11 29.31
N LEU A 9 -67.83 66.70 29.49
CA LEU A 9 -68.94 67.28 30.32
C LEU A 9 -70.20 66.37 30.15
N ILE A 10 -70.92 65.92 31.22
CA ILE A 10 -72.01 66.59 31.97
C ILE A 10 -73.36 66.57 31.16
N PHE A 11 -74.60 66.26 31.62
CA PHE A 11 -75.46 66.47 32.81
C PHE A 11 -76.41 65.22 32.97
N LEU A 12 -76.70 64.65 34.16
CA LEU A 12 -77.67 65.05 35.22
C LEU A 12 -79.14 65.01 34.73
N PHE A 13 -80.14 64.40 35.38
CA PHE A 13 -80.64 64.49 36.77
C PHE A 13 -81.63 63.31 36.97
N GLY A 14 -81.66 62.53 38.07
CA GLY A 14 -82.31 62.83 39.37
C GLY A 14 -83.85 62.66 39.29
N ILE A 15 -84.57 62.03 40.24
CA ILE A 15 -84.95 62.68 41.51
C ILE A 15 -85.89 61.77 42.36
N PHE A 16 -85.57 61.75 43.67
CA PHE A 16 -86.39 61.82 44.90
C PHE A 16 -87.57 60.91 45.28
N VAL A 17 -87.68 60.88 46.61
CA VAL A 17 -88.54 60.17 47.54
C VAL A 17 -89.68 61.09 48.07
N PHE A 18 -90.79 60.44 48.45
CA PHE A 18 -91.92 60.77 49.35
C PHE A 18 -93.05 61.78 48.99
N SER A 19 -94.26 61.20 49.10
CA SER A 19 -95.55 61.69 49.66
C SER A 19 -96.30 62.89 49.09
N GLY A 20 -97.51 62.58 48.60
CA GLY A 20 -98.78 63.15 49.07
C GLY A 20 -99.26 64.46 48.42
N CYS A 21 -100.24 64.39 47.52
CA CYS A 21 -101.64 64.75 47.76
C CYS A 21 -102.47 64.68 46.47
N GLN A 22 -103.72 64.25 46.62
CA GLN A 22 -104.72 64.03 45.57
C GLN A 22 -105.17 65.33 44.89
N PHE A 23 -105.47 65.26 43.59
CA PHE A 23 -106.59 65.98 42.96
C PHE A 23 -107.04 65.25 41.68
N LYS A 24 -108.35 65.00 41.56
CA LYS A 24 -109.12 64.54 40.38
C LYS A 24 -109.89 65.77 39.84
N PRO A 25 -110.56 65.72 38.67
CA PRO A 25 -110.16 65.25 37.34
C PRO A 25 -110.45 66.34 36.27
N ASP A 26 -109.99 66.16 35.03
CA ASP A 26 -110.79 66.58 33.86
C ASP A 26 -110.47 65.77 32.60
N GLN A 27 -111.51 65.38 31.85
CA GLN A 27 -111.45 64.49 30.68
C GLN A 27 -110.98 65.23 29.42
N LYS A 28 -109.77 64.91 28.94
CA LYS A 28 -109.40 64.97 27.52
C LYS A 28 -109.44 63.54 26.97
N SER A 29 -110.10 63.32 25.83
CA SER A 29 -110.10 62.00 25.17
C SER A 29 -108.68 61.60 24.78
N GLU A 30 -108.15 60.54 25.40
CA GLU A 30 -106.92 59.89 24.95
C GLU A 30 -107.15 59.24 23.57
N ASP A 31 -106.30 59.60 22.61
CA ASP A 31 -106.44 59.20 21.20
C ASP A 31 -105.86 57.79 20.96
N TYR A 32 -106.46 56.78 21.60
CA TYR A 32 -106.05 55.37 21.45
C TYR A 32 -106.16 54.90 19.97
N GLU A 33 -106.97 55.55 19.15
CA GLU A 33 -107.08 55.31 17.70
C GLU A 33 -105.76 55.61 16.97
N LYS A 34 -105.03 56.66 17.38
CA LYS A 34 -103.71 56.98 16.83
C LYS A 34 -102.67 55.90 17.15
N VAL A 35 -102.75 55.28 18.33
CA VAL A 35 -101.88 54.15 18.71
C VAL A 35 -102.24 52.90 17.92
N ILE A 36 -103.53 52.62 17.72
CA ILE A 36 -104.00 51.53 16.83
C ILE A 36 -103.41 51.72 15.43
N GLN A 37 -103.50 52.92 14.87
CA GLN A 37 -102.98 53.21 13.52
C GLN A 37 -101.45 53.07 13.44
N THR A 38 -100.72 53.50 14.47
CA THR A 38 -99.26 53.37 14.55
C THR A 38 -98.84 51.89 14.59
N ILE A 39 -99.54 51.06 15.36
CA ILE A 39 -99.31 49.61 15.40
C ILE A 39 -99.73 48.94 14.08
N GLN A 40 -100.79 49.43 13.44
CA GLN A 40 -101.26 48.92 12.15
C GLN A 40 -100.19 49.07 11.08
N ASN A 41 -99.48 50.20 11.08
CA ASN A 41 -98.42 50.56 10.14
C ASN A 41 -97.09 49.81 10.35
N LEU A 42 -96.92 49.12 11.47
CA LEU A 42 -95.75 48.26 11.63
C LEU A 42 -95.78 47.13 10.59
N PRO A 43 -94.62 46.68 10.09
CA PRO A 43 -94.54 45.48 9.25
C PRO A 43 -95.18 44.27 9.94
N ASN A 44 -95.56 43.27 9.14
CA ASN A 44 -95.96 41.99 9.70
C ASN A 44 -94.74 41.28 10.31
N THR A 45 -94.97 40.38 11.27
CA THR A 45 -93.89 39.73 12.01
C THR A 45 -92.89 38.98 11.12
N GLU A 46 -93.33 38.50 9.95
CA GLU A 46 -92.51 37.80 8.96
C GLU A 46 -91.60 38.74 8.15
N ASP A 47 -91.99 40.02 8.04
CA ASP A 47 -91.30 41.04 7.25
C ASP A 47 -90.42 41.98 8.11
N LEU A 48 -90.48 41.85 9.44
CA LEU A 48 -89.71 42.69 10.37
C LEU A 48 -88.20 42.45 10.22
N VAL A 49 -87.46 43.55 10.14
CA VAL A 49 -86.01 43.57 10.19
C VAL A 49 -85.52 44.42 11.35
N LEU A 50 -84.23 44.32 11.70
CA LEU A 50 -83.65 45.12 12.80
C LEU A 50 -83.81 46.63 12.61
N ALA A 51 -83.85 47.11 11.37
CA ALA A 51 -84.07 48.52 11.08
C ALA A 51 -85.46 49.02 11.53
N ASP A 52 -86.44 48.12 11.70
CA ASP A 52 -87.77 48.47 12.21
C ASP A 52 -87.81 48.62 13.74
N LYS A 53 -86.72 48.29 14.45
CA LYS A 53 -86.63 48.35 15.92
C LYS A 53 -87.10 49.68 16.49
N GLU A 54 -86.60 50.79 15.94
CA GLU A 54 -86.97 52.12 16.43
C GLU A 54 -88.47 52.39 16.28
N ASN A 55 -89.05 51.97 15.15
CA ASN A 55 -90.48 52.11 14.89
C ASN A 55 -91.32 51.24 15.83
N VAL A 56 -90.88 50.01 16.10
CA VAL A 56 -91.54 49.07 17.03
C VAL A 56 -91.45 49.56 18.48
N GLU A 57 -90.30 50.05 18.94
CA GLU A 57 -90.14 50.61 20.29
C GLU A 57 -90.83 51.96 20.46
N ALA A 58 -90.91 52.79 19.41
CA ALA A 58 -91.70 54.00 19.42
C ALA A 58 -93.20 53.70 19.54
N ALA A 59 -93.70 52.70 18.79
CA ALA A 59 -95.07 52.22 18.92
C ALA A 59 -95.35 51.64 20.32
N PHE A 60 -94.39 50.93 20.92
CA PHE A 60 -94.49 50.43 22.28
C PHE A 60 -94.52 51.53 23.34
N SER A 61 -93.68 52.54 23.18
CA SER A 61 -93.64 53.71 24.06
C SER A 61 -94.95 54.49 24.01
N GLN A 62 -95.50 54.70 22.80
CA GLN A 62 -96.82 55.33 22.62
C GLN A 62 -97.94 54.51 23.26
N TYR A 63 -97.92 53.18 23.12
CA TYR A 63 -98.86 52.29 23.80
C TYR A 63 -98.75 52.36 25.32
N ASN A 64 -97.53 52.34 25.87
CA ASN A 64 -97.30 52.39 27.32
C ASN A 64 -97.72 53.71 27.95
N ALA A 65 -97.68 54.80 27.20
CA ALA A 65 -98.09 56.13 27.64
C ALA A 65 -99.63 56.28 27.79
N LEU A 66 -100.43 55.36 27.25
CA LEU A 66 -101.88 55.34 27.44
C LEU A 66 -102.26 54.93 28.87
N THR A 67 -103.42 55.39 29.35
CA THR A 67 -103.99 54.84 30.59
C THR A 67 -104.46 53.40 30.40
N GLU A 68 -104.58 52.63 31.48
CA GLU A 68 -105.07 51.25 31.44
C GLU A 68 -106.43 51.11 30.75
N SER A 69 -107.31 52.11 30.93
CA SER A 69 -108.62 52.15 30.26
C SER A 69 -108.54 52.37 28.75
N ALA A 70 -107.52 53.09 28.26
CA ALA A 70 -107.27 53.35 26.85
C ALA A 70 -106.48 52.22 26.19
N LYS A 71 -105.52 51.60 26.89
CA LYS A 71 -104.82 50.39 26.43
C LYS A 71 -105.77 49.24 26.14
N ALA A 72 -106.80 49.05 26.97
CA ALA A 72 -107.83 48.02 26.77
C ALA A 72 -108.62 48.19 25.47
N LYS A 73 -108.62 49.39 24.86
CA LYS A 73 -109.27 49.68 23.58
C LYS A 73 -108.37 49.48 22.37
N VAL A 74 -107.05 49.32 22.56
CA VAL A 74 -106.08 49.06 21.48
C VAL A 74 -106.20 47.61 21.04
N SER A 75 -107.05 47.36 20.05
CA SER A 75 -107.40 46.00 19.59
C SER A 75 -106.23 45.21 18.98
N ASN A 76 -105.19 45.88 18.49
CA ASN A 76 -104.06 45.27 17.79
C ASN A 76 -102.75 45.19 18.60
N TYR A 77 -102.79 45.34 19.94
CA TYR A 77 -101.61 45.23 20.81
C TYR A 77 -100.82 43.92 20.62
N GLN A 78 -101.49 42.82 20.31
CA GLN A 78 -100.82 41.54 20.03
C GLN A 78 -99.82 41.65 18.86
N LYS A 79 -100.11 42.47 17.84
CA LYS A 79 -99.18 42.73 16.73
C LYS A 79 -97.92 43.45 17.22
N LEU A 80 -98.06 44.45 18.09
CA LEU A 80 -96.95 45.18 18.70
C LEU A 80 -96.09 44.28 19.62
N ASN A 81 -96.74 43.45 20.44
CA ASN A 81 -96.02 42.52 21.31
C ASN A 81 -95.26 41.46 20.49
N ALA A 82 -95.89 40.91 19.43
CA ALA A 82 -95.23 40.00 18.50
C ALA A 82 -94.07 40.68 17.76
N ALA A 83 -94.23 41.94 17.35
CA ALA A 83 -93.18 42.71 16.71
C ALA A 83 -91.99 42.95 17.64
N ARG A 84 -92.21 43.30 18.91
CA ARG A 84 -91.13 43.45 19.91
C ARG A 84 -90.41 42.14 20.18
N ALA A 85 -91.14 41.06 20.37
CA ALA A 85 -90.55 39.73 20.54
C ALA A 85 -89.69 39.34 19.33
N LYS A 86 -90.14 39.68 18.12
CA LYS A 86 -89.37 39.44 16.90
C LYS A 86 -88.12 40.31 16.80
N ILE A 87 -88.19 41.59 17.17
CA ILE A 87 -87.01 42.47 17.23
C ILE A 87 -85.98 41.94 18.22
N GLN A 88 -86.40 41.53 19.43
CA GLN A 88 -85.50 40.92 20.42
C GLN A 88 -84.86 39.64 19.89
N GLU A 89 -85.62 38.81 19.16
CA GLU A 89 -85.09 37.63 18.49
C GLU A 89 -84.02 37.99 17.44
N LEU A 90 -84.28 38.99 16.60
CA LEU A 90 -83.35 39.45 15.57
C LEU A 90 -82.08 40.08 16.17
N GLU A 91 -82.19 40.78 17.30
CA GLU A 91 -81.02 41.30 18.03
C GLU A 91 -80.16 40.16 18.58
N ALA A 92 -80.79 39.12 19.12
CA ALA A 92 -80.09 37.94 19.59
C ALA A 92 -79.37 37.20 18.44
N ILE A 93 -79.99 37.11 17.26
CA ILE A 93 -79.36 36.53 16.06
C ILE A 93 -78.16 37.37 15.62
N ALA A 94 -78.31 38.69 15.48
CA ALA A 94 -77.22 39.56 15.02
C ALA A 94 -76.03 39.57 16.00
N ARG A 95 -76.30 39.53 17.31
CA ARG A 95 -75.23 39.42 18.32
C ARG A 95 -74.51 38.07 18.24
N ALA A 96 -75.24 36.98 18.01
CA ALA A 96 -74.67 35.66 17.82
C ALA A 96 -73.79 35.58 16.56
N ASP A 97 -74.26 36.11 15.42
CA ASP A 97 -73.52 36.14 14.15
C ASP A 97 -72.23 36.96 14.27
N MET A 98 -72.24 38.08 15.02
CA MET A 98 -71.04 38.87 15.28
C MET A 98 -69.99 38.09 16.08
N ILE A 99 -70.42 37.37 17.12
CA ILE A 99 -69.52 36.51 17.92
C ILE A 99 -68.97 35.38 17.06
N ASP A 100 -69.82 34.72 16.26
CA ASP A 100 -69.38 33.66 15.34
C ASP A 100 -68.40 34.18 14.28
N SER A 101 -68.58 35.40 13.77
CA SER A 101 -67.62 36.06 12.86
C SER A 101 -66.25 36.22 13.51
N LYS A 102 -66.21 36.72 14.76
CA LYS A 102 -64.96 36.89 15.51
C LYS A 102 -64.31 35.55 15.85
N ILE A 103 -65.09 34.54 16.24
CA ILE A 103 -64.58 33.18 16.46
C ILE A 103 -63.98 32.60 15.15
N SER A 104 -64.53 32.95 13.99
CA SER A 104 -64.01 32.50 12.69
C SER A 104 -62.66 33.13 12.31
N GLU A 105 -62.27 34.24 12.95
CA GLU A 105 -60.96 34.88 12.76
C GLU A 105 -59.84 34.13 13.51
N LEU A 106 -60.17 33.27 14.48
CA LEU A 106 -59.20 32.50 15.24
C LEU A 106 -58.50 31.44 14.38
N THR A 107 -57.19 31.34 14.52
CA THR A 107 -56.37 30.39 13.77
C THR A 107 -56.19 29.06 14.49
N GLU A 108 -56.05 27.98 13.73
CA GLU A 108 -55.64 26.65 14.22
C GLU A 108 -54.28 26.30 13.59
N PRO A 109 -53.27 25.84 14.37
CA PRO A 109 -53.31 25.54 15.80
C PRO A 109 -53.36 26.79 16.71
N VAL A 110 -53.75 26.61 17.98
CA VAL A 110 -53.78 27.70 18.98
C VAL A 110 -52.36 28.21 19.24
N THR A 111 -52.17 29.52 19.15
CA THR A 111 -50.91 30.20 19.47
C THR A 111 -51.14 31.40 20.39
N LEU A 112 -50.06 31.94 20.97
CA LEU A 112 -50.12 33.17 21.77
C LEU A 112 -50.29 34.44 20.92
N ALA A 113 -50.15 34.36 19.59
CA ALA A 113 -50.26 35.53 18.71
C ALA A 113 -51.68 36.13 18.68
N ASP A 114 -52.70 35.29 18.90
CA ASP A 114 -54.11 35.67 18.89
C ASP A 114 -54.63 36.10 20.28
N GLU A 115 -53.75 36.33 21.27
CA GLU A 115 -54.13 36.70 22.66
C GLU A 115 -55.18 37.83 22.69
N SER A 116 -54.97 38.90 21.93
CA SER A 116 -55.90 40.04 21.90
C SER A 116 -57.29 39.63 21.42
N LEU A 117 -57.38 38.71 20.45
CA LEU A 117 -58.63 38.25 19.88
C LEU A 117 -59.35 37.27 20.82
N TYR A 118 -58.61 36.39 21.51
CA TYR A 118 -59.16 35.52 22.56
C TYR A 118 -59.79 36.32 23.69
N LEU A 119 -59.12 37.38 24.14
CA LEU A 119 -59.63 38.25 25.20
C LEU A 119 -60.85 39.07 24.74
N GLU A 120 -60.82 39.62 23.52
CA GLU A 120 -61.96 40.35 22.92
C GLU A 120 -63.21 39.46 22.81
N ILE A 121 -63.08 38.24 22.28
CA ILE A 121 -64.22 37.31 22.15
C ILE A 121 -64.79 36.92 23.52
N LYS A 122 -63.91 36.69 24.51
CA LYS A 122 -64.34 36.39 25.88
C LYS A 122 -65.15 37.53 26.50
N GLU A 123 -64.71 38.77 26.29
CA GLU A 123 -65.45 39.96 26.74
C GLU A 123 -66.81 40.06 26.05
N LEU A 124 -66.85 39.91 24.71
CA LEU A 124 -68.09 39.92 23.94
C LEU A 124 -69.09 38.84 24.39
N ILE A 125 -68.61 37.62 24.68
CA ILE A 125 -69.41 36.53 25.23
C ILE A 125 -69.97 36.90 26.61
N THR A 126 -69.14 37.48 27.48
CA THR A 126 -69.50 37.84 28.86
C THR A 126 -70.62 38.90 28.90
N GLU A 127 -70.61 39.83 27.94
CA GLU A 127 -71.61 40.90 27.83
C GLU A 127 -72.91 40.48 27.11
N THR A 128 -72.98 39.26 26.58
CA THR A 128 -74.09 38.80 25.74
C THR A 128 -75.18 38.09 26.56
N SER A 129 -76.45 38.30 26.21
CA SER A 129 -77.58 37.65 26.89
C SER A 129 -77.63 36.15 26.62
N GLU A 130 -78.21 35.38 27.56
CA GLU A 130 -78.36 33.92 27.46
C GLU A 130 -79.06 33.47 26.17
N VAL A 131 -80.11 34.18 25.77
CA VAL A 131 -80.88 33.93 24.53
C VAL A 131 -80.03 34.09 23.26
N ALA A 132 -79.06 35.01 23.27
CA ALA A 132 -78.15 35.22 22.15
C ALA A 132 -76.99 34.20 22.18
N LEU A 133 -76.50 33.83 23.37
CA LEU A 133 -75.46 32.80 23.52
C LEU A 133 -75.92 31.42 23.05
N GLU A 134 -77.17 31.03 23.32
CA GLU A 134 -77.75 29.76 22.82
C GLU A 134 -77.75 29.68 21.28
N ARG A 135 -77.62 30.81 20.58
CA ARG A 135 -77.60 30.90 19.12
C ARG A 135 -76.20 30.93 18.51
N VAL A 136 -75.14 31.11 19.31
CA VAL A 136 -73.74 31.11 18.84
C VAL A 136 -73.33 29.68 18.45
N LYS A 137 -73.07 29.44 17.17
CA LYS A 137 -72.82 28.09 16.65
C LYS A 137 -71.44 27.57 17.04
N ASN A 138 -70.44 28.45 17.09
CA ASN A 138 -69.05 28.09 17.34
C ASN A 138 -68.61 28.28 18.80
N PHE A 139 -69.57 28.39 19.73
CA PHE A 139 -69.26 28.63 21.15
C PHE A 139 -68.37 27.54 21.77
N LEU A 140 -68.67 26.26 21.47
CA LEU A 140 -67.85 25.14 21.94
C LEU A 140 -66.43 25.17 21.35
N LYS A 141 -66.29 25.59 20.09
CA LYS A 141 -64.99 25.76 19.43
C LYS A 141 -64.16 26.80 20.15
N PHE A 142 -64.73 27.97 20.46
CA PHE A 142 -64.05 29.02 21.22
C PHE A 142 -63.58 28.55 22.60
N ASN A 143 -64.46 27.91 23.39
CA ASN A 143 -64.11 27.46 24.74
C ASN A 143 -62.93 26.47 24.74
N ASN A 144 -62.90 25.55 23.76
CA ASN A 144 -61.80 24.61 23.60
C ASN A 144 -60.48 25.33 23.25
N MET A 145 -60.51 26.26 22.28
CA MET A 145 -59.32 27.01 21.86
C MET A 145 -58.81 27.95 22.96
N TYR A 146 -59.71 28.63 23.67
CA TYR A 146 -59.37 29.52 24.78
C TYR A 146 -58.72 28.76 25.95
N SER A 147 -59.23 27.56 26.28
CA SER A 147 -58.62 26.69 27.29
C SER A 147 -57.19 26.28 26.92
N GLN A 148 -56.94 25.92 25.65
CA GLN A 148 -55.60 25.61 25.16
C GLN A 148 -54.67 26.83 25.22
N TYR A 149 -55.18 28.02 24.91
CA TYR A 149 -54.43 29.27 25.01
C TYR A 149 -54.01 29.58 26.45
N GLU A 150 -54.90 29.42 27.44
CA GLU A 150 -54.57 29.64 28.85
C GLU A 150 -53.47 28.69 29.34
N VAL A 151 -53.52 27.42 28.94
CA VAL A 151 -52.47 26.43 29.25
C VAL A 151 -51.14 26.84 28.60
N LEU A 152 -51.14 27.23 27.32
CA LEU A 152 -49.93 27.69 26.63
C LEU A 152 -49.33 28.93 27.29
N LYS A 153 -50.16 29.86 27.74
CA LYS A 153 -49.74 31.09 28.43
C LYS A 153 -49.12 30.80 29.79
N GLU A 154 -49.71 29.89 30.56
CA GLU A 154 -49.15 29.45 31.85
C GLU A 154 -47.78 28.76 31.66
N GLN A 155 -47.68 27.86 30.68
CA GLN A 155 -46.42 27.20 30.33
C GLN A 155 -45.34 28.20 29.91
N PHE A 156 -45.68 29.20 29.09
CA PHE A 156 -44.76 30.25 28.69
C PHE A 156 -44.26 31.09 29.87
N ASN A 157 -45.14 31.45 30.81
CA ASN A 157 -44.78 32.20 32.01
C ASN A 157 -43.84 31.41 32.93
N ASN A 158 -44.16 30.13 33.19
CA ASN A 158 -43.33 29.25 34.01
C ASN A 158 -41.93 29.05 33.39
N LYS A 159 -41.86 28.86 32.07
CA LYS A 159 -40.60 28.79 31.33
C LYS A 159 -39.79 30.08 31.51
N THR A 160 -40.43 31.24 31.35
CA THR A 160 -39.79 32.55 31.51
C THR A 160 -39.21 32.74 32.93
N GLU A 161 -39.90 32.26 33.96
CA GLU A 161 -39.41 32.33 35.35
C GLU A 161 -38.15 31.48 35.58
N ILE A 162 -38.10 30.26 35.04
CA ILE A 162 -36.93 29.37 35.13
C ILE A 162 -35.71 30.02 34.45
N LEU A 163 -35.89 30.57 33.24
CA LEU A 163 -34.81 31.23 32.50
C LEU A 163 -34.27 32.45 33.26
N ASN A 164 -35.15 33.25 33.86
CA ASN A 164 -34.76 34.40 34.68
C ASN A 164 -33.98 34.00 35.93
N ASN A 165 -34.34 32.89 36.60
CA ASN A 165 -33.61 32.38 37.76
C ASN A 165 -32.18 31.96 37.38
N ILE A 166 -32.02 31.24 36.26
CA ILE A 166 -30.71 30.85 35.76
C ILE A 166 -29.87 32.08 35.42
N ASN A 167 -30.43 33.09 34.76
CA ASN A 167 -29.74 34.36 34.50
C ASN A 167 -29.28 35.05 35.82
N GLN A 168 -30.10 35.04 36.87
CA GLN A 168 -29.71 35.58 38.18
C GLN A 168 -28.56 34.79 38.82
N LYS A 169 -28.58 33.46 38.73
CA LYS A 169 -27.49 32.60 39.22
C LYS A 169 -26.19 32.86 38.47
N ILE A 170 -26.24 33.00 37.14
CA ILE A 170 -25.08 33.33 36.30
C ILE A 170 -24.53 34.72 36.66
N ALA A 171 -25.40 35.71 36.84
CA ALA A 171 -25.01 37.07 37.22
C ALA A 171 -24.32 37.15 38.59
N ALA A 172 -24.59 36.20 39.49
CA ALA A 172 -23.99 36.13 40.82
C ALA A 172 -22.59 35.49 40.84
N LEU A 173 -22.13 34.89 39.74
CA LEU A 173 -20.78 34.32 39.63
C LEU A 173 -19.73 35.43 39.69
N ALA A 174 -18.66 35.18 40.43
CA ALA A 174 -17.54 36.09 40.63
C ALA A 174 -16.94 36.57 39.29
N SER A 175 -16.40 37.78 39.30
CA SER A 175 -15.63 38.35 38.20
C SER A 175 -14.45 39.14 38.81
N PRO A 176 -13.19 38.68 38.63
CA PRO A 176 -12.77 37.53 37.82
C PRO A 176 -13.19 36.16 38.39
N THR A 177 -13.18 35.14 37.54
CA THR A 177 -13.47 33.73 37.89
C THR A 177 -12.51 33.21 38.97
N ASN A 178 -13.01 32.40 39.91
CA ASN A 178 -12.23 31.80 41.01
C ASN A 178 -12.72 30.38 41.36
N LEU A 179 -12.00 29.68 42.26
CA LEU A 179 -12.33 28.32 42.67
C LEU A 179 -13.42 28.22 43.75
N GLU A 180 -13.69 29.31 44.50
CA GLU A 180 -14.68 29.33 45.59
C GLU A 180 -16.12 29.17 45.07
N ASP A 181 -16.38 29.58 43.83
CA ASP A 181 -17.69 29.45 43.17
C ASP A 181 -17.97 28.04 42.61
N GLY A 182 -17.13 27.03 42.89
CA GLY A 182 -17.26 25.68 42.33
C GLY A 182 -18.65 25.04 42.51
N ASP A 183 -19.25 25.18 43.69
CA ASP A 183 -20.62 24.69 43.96
C ASP A 183 -21.68 25.45 43.16
N ARG A 184 -21.46 26.74 42.90
CA ARG A 184 -22.38 27.57 42.11
C ARG A 184 -22.34 27.19 40.64
N TYR A 185 -21.15 26.93 40.08
CA TYR A 185 -21.02 26.40 38.72
C TYR A 185 -21.74 25.05 38.59
N ASN A 186 -21.52 24.12 39.53
CA ASN A 186 -22.19 22.81 39.51
C ASN A 186 -23.72 22.94 39.58
N ALA A 187 -24.23 23.84 40.42
CA ALA A 187 -25.66 24.10 40.52
C ALA A 187 -26.25 24.62 39.20
N ILE A 188 -25.57 25.56 38.52
CA ILE A 188 -26.02 26.08 37.22
C ILE A 188 -25.95 24.99 36.14
N VAL A 189 -24.91 24.16 36.10
CA VAL A 189 -24.83 23.01 35.19
C VAL A 189 -26.01 22.05 35.41
N ALA A 190 -26.36 21.78 36.67
CA ALA A 190 -27.51 20.93 37.00
C ALA A 190 -28.83 21.55 36.54
N ASP A 191 -29.03 22.85 36.74
CA ASP A 191 -30.21 23.57 36.25
C ASP A 191 -30.30 23.52 34.72
N LEU A 192 -29.19 23.80 34.01
CA LEU A 192 -29.11 23.73 32.55
C LEU A 192 -29.43 22.33 32.01
N ALA A 193 -29.07 21.27 32.75
CA ALA A 193 -29.37 19.89 32.35
C ALA A 193 -30.87 19.56 32.40
N THR A 194 -31.70 20.37 33.08
CA THR A 194 -33.16 20.19 33.11
C THR A 194 -33.89 20.80 31.91
N LEU A 195 -33.20 21.59 31.10
CA LEU A 195 -33.76 22.32 29.96
C LEU A 195 -33.47 21.61 28.63
N SER A 196 -34.37 21.77 27.65
CA SER A 196 -34.09 21.38 26.27
C SER A 196 -33.10 22.35 25.61
N GLU A 197 -32.44 21.94 24.52
CA GLU A 197 -31.50 22.82 23.80
C GLU A 197 -32.19 24.08 23.26
N GLU A 198 -33.44 23.98 22.80
CA GLU A 198 -34.24 25.12 22.34
C GLU A 198 -34.56 26.09 23.49
N ASP A 199 -34.75 25.58 24.72
CA ASP A 199 -35.01 26.44 25.87
C ASP A 199 -33.77 27.21 26.33
N LYS A 200 -32.57 26.62 26.17
CA LYS A 200 -31.30 27.24 26.55
C LYS A 200 -30.99 28.51 25.74
N GLU A 201 -31.48 28.60 24.50
CA GLU A 201 -31.35 29.80 23.67
C GLU A 201 -32.02 31.04 24.30
N GLY A 202 -32.98 30.85 25.20
CA GLY A 202 -33.63 31.94 25.94
C GLY A 202 -32.84 32.48 27.14
N ILE A 203 -31.65 31.93 27.44
CA ILE A 203 -30.81 32.36 28.56
C ILE A 203 -29.81 33.42 28.08
N GLU A 204 -30.13 34.69 28.33
CA GLU A 204 -29.33 35.86 27.92
C GLU A 204 -27.84 35.78 28.33
N LEU A 205 -27.53 35.21 29.51
CA LEU A 205 -26.17 35.14 30.03
C LEU A 205 -25.47 33.79 29.78
N LEU A 206 -26.02 32.91 28.93
CA LEU A 206 -25.47 31.56 28.71
C LEU A 206 -24.04 31.59 28.16
N GLU A 207 -23.74 32.48 27.22
CA GLU A 207 -22.39 32.62 26.67
C GLU A 207 -21.38 33.09 27.74
N GLN A 208 -21.81 34.00 28.62
CA GLN A 208 -21.00 34.43 29.75
C GLN A 208 -20.72 33.28 30.72
N PHE A 209 -21.75 32.47 31.03
CA PHE A 209 -21.60 31.27 31.86
C PHE A 209 -20.61 30.29 31.24
N ASN A 210 -20.77 29.97 29.95
CA ASN A 210 -19.89 29.05 29.24
C ASN A 210 -18.43 29.50 29.32
N THR A 211 -18.18 30.79 29.06
CA THR A 211 -16.83 31.37 29.15
C THR A 211 -16.25 31.22 30.57
N LYS A 212 -17.01 31.67 31.57
CA LYS A 212 -16.60 31.59 32.98
C LYS A 212 -16.41 30.17 33.48
N TYR A 213 -17.23 29.22 33.03
CA TYR A 213 -17.14 27.84 33.44
C TYR A 213 -15.91 27.17 32.85
N GLN A 214 -15.54 27.48 31.60
CA GLN A 214 -14.28 27.02 31.01
C GLN A 214 -13.07 27.58 31.78
N GLU A 215 -13.08 28.86 32.15
CA GLU A 215 -12.03 29.44 33.01
C GLU A 215 -11.92 28.74 34.38
N TYR A 216 -13.05 28.43 35.01
CA TYR A 216 -13.08 27.69 36.28
C TYR A 216 -12.49 26.28 36.14
N LEU A 217 -12.85 25.55 35.09
CA LEU A 217 -12.30 24.22 34.82
C LEU A 217 -10.77 24.27 34.63
N GLN A 218 -10.26 25.30 33.96
CA GLN A 218 -8.81 25.52 33.83
C GLN A 218 -8.15 25.78 35.18
N LEU A 219 -8.72 26.66 36.01
CA LEU A 219 -8.19 26.94 37.35
C LEU A 219 -8.16 25.68 38.23
N LYS A 220 -9.21 24.87 38.16
CA LYS A 220 -9.31 23.63 38.94
C LYS A 220 -8.25 22.62 38.51
N ALA A 221 -8.06 22.45 37.20
CA ALA A 221 -7.02 21.57 36.66
C ALA A 221 -5.61 22.00 37.10
N ILE A 222 -5.33 23.31 37.13
CA ILE A 222 -4.04 23.85 37.59
C ILE A 222 -3.82 23.51 39.07
N ASP A 223 -4.83 23.75 39.93
CA ASP A 223 -4.74 23.49 41.38
C ASP A 223 -4.53 22.00 41.69
N ASP A 224 -5.27 21.11 41.00
CA ASP A 224 -5.16 19.66 41.14
C ASP A 224 -3.75 19.16 40.76
N ILE A 225 -3.16 19.68 39.66
CA ILE A 225 -1.81 19.32 39.22
C ILE A 225 -0.77 19.83 40.22
N ASN A 226 -0.83 21.11 40.61
CA ASN A 226 0.13 21.73 41.53
C ASN A 226 0.14 21.00 42.89
N THR A 227 -1.03 20.64 43.41
CA THR A 227 -1.17 19.89 44.64
C THR A 227 -0.51 18.52 44.55
N LYS A 228 -0.69 17.81 43.43
CA LYS A 228 -0.03 16.51 43.20
C LYS A 228 1.49 16.63 43.03
N ILE A 229 1.98 17.67 42.34
CA ILE A 229 3.43 17.93 42.21
C ILE A 229 4.06 18.15 43.60
N ALA A 230 3.38 18.84 44.51
CA ALA A 230 3.86 19.08 45.87
C ALA A 230 4.03 17.79 46.71
N LEU A 231 3.36 16.69 46.34
CA LEU A 231 3.48 15.39 47.02
C LEU A 231 4.72 14.59 46.59
N LEU A 232 5.43 15.01 45.53
CA LEU A 232 6.59 14.29 45.00
C LEU A 232 7.78 14.36 45.98
N LYS A 233 8.24 13.19 46.43
CA LYS A 233 9.34 13.08 47.39
C LYS A 233 10.71 13.39 46.77
N THR A 234 11.68 13.68 47.64
CA THR A 234 13.11 13.75 47.32
C THR A 234 13.86 12.98 48.41
N PRO A 235 14.67 11.94 48.09
CA PRO A 235 15.00 11.47 46.74
C PRO A 235 13.83 10.75 46.02
N VAL A 236 13.93 10.62 44.69
CA VAL A 236 12.98 9.87 43.85
C VAL A 236 13.09 8.37 44.14
N THR A 237 11.96 7.67 44.23
CA THR A 237 11.89 6.22 44.45
C THR A 237 10.75 5.61 43.63
N LEU A 238 10.81 4.29 43.38
CA LEU A 238 9.75 3.57 42.65
C LEU A 238 8.44 3.42 43.45
N ALA A 239 8.42 3.71 44.75
CA ALA A 239 7.21 3.59 45.58
C ALA A 239 6.10 4.58 45.17
N ASP A 240 6.46 5.69 44.52
CA ASP A 240 5.53 6.73 44.09
C ASP A 240 5.16 6.58 42.58
N GLU A 241 5.42 5.41 41.97
CA GLU A 241 5.16 5.13 40.53
C GLU A 241 3.74 5.55 40.08
N LYS A 242 2.72 5.19 40.85
CA LYS A 242 1.32 5.55 40.54
C LYS A 242 1.13 7.08 40.44
N LEU A 243 1.77 7.84 41.33
CA LEU A 243 1.67 9.29 41.35
C LEU A 243 2.37 9.91 40.13
N TYR A 244 3.55 9.40 39.75
CA TYR A 244 4.27 9.87 38.55
C TYR A 244 3.49 9.60 37.25
N LEU A 245 2.91 8.41 37.10
CA LEU A 245 2.14 8.05 35.91
C LEU A 245 0.84 8.86 35.80
N GLU A 246 0.09 8.99 36.90
CA GLU A 246 -1.14 9.81 36.92
C GLU A 246 -0.85 11.29 36.64
N LEU A 247 0.24 11.84 37.18
CA LEU A 247 0.66 13.21 36.91
C LEU A 247 1.04 13.41 35.43
N ARG A 248 1.83 12.49 34.85
CA ARG A 248 2.23 12.53 33.44
C ARG A 248 1.00 12.54 32.53
N GLU A 249 0.07 11.61 32.75
CA GLU A 249 -1.18 11.52 31.98
C GLU A 249 -2.02 12.79 32.12
N THR A 250 -2.14 13.34 33.33
CA THR A 250 -2.90 14.58 33.56
C THR A 250 -2.26 15.77 32.82
N ILE A 251 -0.93 15.87 32.84
CA ILE A 251 -0.19 16.96 32.18
C ILE A 251 -0.21 16.82 30.66
N ASP A 252 -0.11 15.60 30.12
CA ASP A 252 -0.17 15.35 28.66
C ASP A 252 -1.54 15.70 28.05
N ASN A 253 -2.61 15.51 28.82
CA ASN A 253 -3.98 15.82 28.39
C ASN A 253 -4.40 17.27 28.69
N ALA A 254 -3.55 18.06 29.33
CA ALA A 254 -3.86 19.45 29.69
C ALA A 254 -3.79 20.39 28.48
N SER A 255 -4.65 21.41 28.47
CA SER A 255 -4.63 22.44 27.42
C SER A 255 -3.38 23.32 27.52
N SER A 256 -3.03 24.02 26.43
CA SER A 256 -1.88 24.91 26.40
C SER A 256 -1.94 26.04 27.45
N GLU A 257 -3.16 26.52 27.75
CA GLU A 257 -3.45 27.54 28.75
C GLU A 257 -3.22 27.05 30.17
N VAL A 258 -3.58 25.78 30.45
CA VAL A 258 -3.31 25.12 31.73
C VAL A 258 -1.81 24.90 31.88
N LEU A 259 -1.16 24.35 30.85
CA LEU A 259 0.28 24.05 30.86
C LEU A 259 1.16 25.27 31.14
N ALA A 260 0.75 26.45 30.69
CA ALA A 260 1.48 27.70 30.89
C ALA A 260 1.43 28.22 32.35
N LYS A 261 0.52 27.69 33.19
CA LYS A 261 0.26 28.18 34.55
C LYS A 261 0.55 27.14 35.65
N ILE A 262 0.98 25.92 35.29
CA ILE A 262 1.39 24.90 36.28
C ILE A 262 2.67 25.35 36.98
N GLU A 263 2.65 25.38 38.30
CA GLU A 263 3.81 25.68 39.13
C GLU A 263 4.63 24.40 39.37
N GLY A 264 5.96 24.49 39.30
CA GLY A 264 6.83 23.33 39.53
C GLY A 264 6.83 22.28 38.41
N LYS A 265 6.31 22.62 37.22
CA LYS A 265 6.35 21.75 36.03
C LYS A 265 7.76 21.24 35.73
N GLU A 266 8.76 22.13 35.73
CA GLU A 266 10.16 21.75 35.49
C GLU A 266 10.67 20.76 36.53
N THR A 267 10.30 20.96 37.80
CA THR A 267 10.65 20.05 38.90
C THR A 267 9.99 18.68 38.75
N PHE A 268 8.75 18.63 38.26
CA PHE A 268 8.11 17.35 37.92
C PHE A 268 8.84 16.64 36.78
N GLU A 269 9.19 17.35 35.69
CA GLU A 269 9.89 16.74 34.55
C GLU A 269 11.25 16.15 34.96
N GLU A 270 12.03 16.87 35.76
CA GLU A 270 13.31 16.38 36.31
C GLU A 270 13.10 15.09 37.12
N LYS A 271 12.16 15.10 38.08
CA LYS A 271 11.88 13.93 38.91
C LYS A 271 11.29 12.76 38.13
N TYR A 272 10.50 13.03 37.10
CA TYR A 272 9.92 12.02 36.23
C TYR A 272 11.01 11.33 35.41
N LEU A 273 12.00 12.07 34.91
CA LEU A 273 13.17 11.50 34.24
C LEU A 273 14.02 10.63 35.18
N ASP A 274 14.19 11.04 36.44
CA ASP A 274 14.86 10.22 37.46
C ASP A 274 14.08 8.92 37.73
N TYR A 275 12.75 9.00 37.84
CA TYR A 275 11.88 7.82 38.00
C TYR A 275 12.02 6.86 36.81
N LEU A 276 11.97 7.37 35.57
CA LEU A 276 12.16 6.58 34.36
C LEU A 276 13.55 5.91 34.34
N SER A 277 14.59 6.62 34.77
CA SER A 277 15.94 6.08 34.85
C SER A 277 16.05 4.93 35.87
N LEU A 278 15.39 5.06 37.04
CA LEU A 278 15.31 3.98 38.02
C LEU A 278 14.53 2.77 37.48
N LYS A 279 13.45 3.01 36.74
CA LYS A 279 12.64 1.94 36.13
C LYS A 279 13.42 1.19 35.04
N ASP A 280 14.16 1.91 34.20
CA ASP A 280 15.06 1.32 33.20
C ASP A 280 16.14 0.46 33.87
N LEU A 281 16.74 0.94 34.97
CA LEU A 281 17.74 0.17 35.72
C LEU A 281 17.16 -1.12 36.30
N GLU A 282 15.97 -1.07 36.93
CA GLU A 282 15.24 -2.25 37.42
C GLU A 282 15.02 -3.26 36.28
N ASN A 283 14.55 -2.78 35.13
CA ASN A 283 14.27 -3.62 33.98
C ASN A 283 15.55 -4.29 33.42
N ARG A 284 16.64 -3.53 33.28
CA ARG A 284 17.94 -4.07 32.84
C ARG A 284 18.50 -5.09 33.81
N GLN A 285 18.35 -4.90 35.12
CA GLN A 285 18.81 -5.86 36.11
C GLN A 285 18.06 -7.19 36.00
N ALA A 286 16.73 -7.15 35.84
CA ALA A 286 15.92 -8.36 35.66
C ALA A 286 16.31 -9.13 34.39
N ALA A 287 16.51 -8.42 33.27
CA ALA A 287 16.95 -9.04 32.01
C ALA A 287 18.35 -9.67 32.09
N ARG A 288 19.31 -8.99 32.73
CA ARG A 288 20.69 -9.50 32.91
C ARG A 288 20.73 -10.84 33.63
N VAL A 289 19.89 -11.05 34.64
CA VAL A 289 19.82 -12.34 35.36
C VAL A 289 19.48 -13.48 34.40
N VAL A 290 18.59 -13.26 33.44
CA VAL A 290 18.24 -14.25 32.41
C VAL A 290 19.39 -14.44 31.43
N ASP A 291 20.01 -13.37 30.95
CA ASP A 291 21.18 -13.46 30.06
C ASP A 291 22.34 -14.24 30.72
N ASP A 292 22.57 -14.06 32.02
CA ASP A 292 23.59 -14.80 32.77
C ASP A 292 23.26 -16.31 32.85
N LEU A 293 21.98 -16.67 33.07
CA LEU A 293 21.55 -18.08 33.02
C LEU A 293 21.79 -18.70 31.65
N ILE A 294 21.43 -17.99 30.58
CA ILE A 294 21.61 -18.47 29.19
C ILE A 294 23.10 -18.61 28.85
N SER A 295 23.94 -17.69 29.35
CA SER A 295 25.39 -17.72 29.15
C SER A 295 26.05 -18.94 29.75
N ASN A 296 25.50 -19.43 30.86
CA ASN A 296 26.02 -20.60 31.57
C ASN A 296 25.54 -21.93 30.99
N LEU A 297 24.66 -21.92 29.98
CA LEU A 297 24.27 -23.13 29.27
C LEU A 297 25.45 -23.70 28.47
N PRO A 298 25.65 -25.03 28.47
CA PRO A 298 26.77 -25.65 27.78
C PRO A 298 26.66 -25.47 26.26
N ASP A 299 27.81 -25.44 25.59
CA ASP A 299 27.86 -25.30 24.14
C ASP A 299 27.30 -26.55 23.43
N VAL A 300 27.41 -27.72 24.07
CA VAL A 300 26.84 -28.99 23.59
C VAL A 300 25.73 -29.44 24.53
N VAL A 301 24.53 -29.64 23.99
CA VAL A 301 23.38 -30.15 24.76
C VAL A 301 23.49 -31.66 24.98
N SER A 302 23.23 -32.05 26.22
CA SER A 302 23.14 -33.43 26.69
C SER A 302 21.94 -33.59 27.62
N LYS A 303 21.67 -34.84 28.03
CA LYS A 303 20.54 -35.16 28.91
C LYS A 303 20.57 -34.43 30.27
N SER A 304 21.77 -34.09 30.79
CA SER A 304 21.89 -33.38 32.08
C SER A 304 21.51 -31.91 32.01
N ASP A 305 21.37 -31.34 30.82
CA ASP A 305 21.23 -29.88 30.63
C ASP A 305 19.77 -29.43 30.58
N LYS A 306 18.84 -30.39 30.51
CA LYS A 306 17.39 -30.16 30.45
C LYS A 306 16.89 -29.22 31.53
N GLU A 307 17.26 -29.47 32.79
CA GLU A 307 16.81 -28.65 33.91
C GLU A 307 17.34 -27.21 33.83
N ALA A 308 18.59 -27.03 33.36
CA ALA A 308 19.19 -25.70 33.21
C ALA A 308 18.52 -24.88 32.10
N ILE A 309 18.23 -25.51 30.95
CA ILE A 309 17.53 -24.89 29.81
C ILE A 309 16.09 -24.51 30.22
N GLU A 310 15.34 -25.43 30.82
CA GLU A 310 13.98 -25.19 31.30
C GLU A 310 13.93 -24.09 32.37
N ASN A 311 14.93 -24.03 33.27
CA ASN A 311 15.04 -22.98 34.28
C ASN A 311 15.30 -21.59 33.64
N ALA A 312 16.18 -21.50 32.65
CA ALA A 312 16.42 -20.26 31.91
C ALA A 312 15.15 -19.75 31.23
N ARG A 313 14.40 -20.65 30.55
CA ARG A 313 13.08 -20.32 29.96
C ARG A 313 12.08 -19.87 30.99
N LYS A 314 11.94 -20.61 32.11
CA LYS A 314 11.03 -20.25 33.20
C LYS A 314 11.34 -18.86 33.77
N LYS A 315 12.61 -18.49 33.87
CA LYS A 315 13.04 -17.16 34.34
C LYS A 315 12.75 -16.07 33.31
N TYR A 316 12.93 -16.34 32.02
CA TYR A 316 12.51 -15.45 30.95
C TYR A 316 11.01 -15.18 30.96
N GLU A 317 10.16 -16.21 31.14
CA GLU A 317 8.70 -16.03 31.16
C GLU A 317 8.17 -15.30 32.40
N GLN A 318 8.98 -15.16 33.45
CA GLN A 318 8.65 -14.36 34.64
C GLN A 318 8.88 -12.85 34.42
N LEU A 319 9.57 -12.46 33.35
CA LEU A 319 9.84 -11.07 33.03
C LEU A 319 8.58 -10.37 32.49
N THR A 320 8.47 -9.08 32.75
CA THR A 320 7.52 -8.20 32.05
C THR A 320 7.93 -8.00 30.59
N GLU A 321 7.04 -7.53 29.73
CA GLU A 321 7.36 -7.31 28.31
C GLU A 321 8.54 -6.34 28.11
N ALA A 322 8.57 -5.22 28.84
CA ALA A 322 9.69 -4.26 28.81
C ALA A 322 11.03 -4.87 29.26
N GLN A 323 10.99 -5.90 30.11
CA GLN A 323 12.19 -6.63 30.54
C GLN A 323 12.60 -7.69 29.51
N LYS A 324 11.65 -8.38 28.88
CA LYS A 324 11.90 -9.37 27.82
C LYS A 324 12.63 -8.73 26.64
N GLU A 325 12.26 -7.51 26.26
CA GLU A 325 12.91 -6.74 25.20
C GLU A 325 14.40 -6.47 25.46
N LEU A 326 14.83 -6.48 26.72
CA LEU A 326 16.21 -6.25 27.12
C LEU A 326 17.06 -7.53 27.20
N VAL A 327 16.49 -8.72 26.98
CA VAL A 327 17.21 -10.00 27.00
C VAL A 327 17.91 -10.22 25.66
N THR A 328 19.24 -10.16 25.67
CA THR A 328 20.03 -10.19 24.44
C THR A 328 20.39 -11.59 23.95
N LYS A 329 20.31 -12.60 24.83
CA LYS A 329 20.74 -13.98 24.54
C LYS A 329 19.59 -14.94 24.28
N LEU A 330 18.36 -14.46 24.14
CA LEU A 330 17.20 -15.29 23.82
C LEU A 330 17.40 -16.21 22.60
N PRO A 331 18.04 -15.78 21.48
CA PRO A 331 18.32 -16.68 20.36
C PRO A 331 19.15 -17.91 20.74
N ARG A 332 20.12 -17.75 21.66
CA ARG A 332 20.92 -18.88 22.18
C ARG A 332 20.05 -19.83 22.99
N LEU A 333 19.12 -19.33 23.81
CA LEU A 333 18.21 -20.19 24.57
C LEU A 333 17.31 -21.00 23.63
N VAL A 334 16.70 -20.36 22.64
CA VAL A 334 15.85 -21.02 21.64
C VAL A 334 16.63 -22.12 20.91
N GLN A 335 17.86 -21.83 20.46
CA GLN A 335 18.72 -22.83 19.85
C GLN A 335 18.96 -24.04 20.76
N LYS A 336 19.22 -23.82 22.05
CA LYS A 336 19.46 -24.92 23.01
C LYS A 336 18.19 -25.73 23.28
N GLU A 337 17.02 -25.11 23.26
CA GLU A 337 15.73 -25.81 23.37
C GLU A 337 15.46 -26.70 22.14
N GLU A 338 15.76 -26.20 20.94
CA GLU A 338 15.64 -26.98 19.70
C GLU A 338 16.62 -28.16 19.67
N GLU A 339 17.87 -27.95 20.09
CA GLU A 339 18.87 -29.02 20.22
C GLU A 339 18.43 -30.09 21.22
N LEU A 340 17.85 -29.69 22.36
CA LEU A 340 17.33 -30.60 23.37
C LEU A 340 16.12 -31.41 22.85
N ALA A 341 15.19 -30.74 22.17
CA ALA A 341 14.02 -31.40 21.58
C ALA A 341 14.44 -32.44 20.53
N LEU A 342 15.38 -32.08 19.65
CA LEU A 342 15.91 -33.01 18.66
C LEU A 342 16.66 -34.17 19.31
N PHE A 343 17.45 -33.90 20.35
CA PHE A 343 18.11 -34.97 21.12
C PHE A 343 17.09 -35.97 21.69
N ASP A 344 16.01 -35.46 22.29
CA ASP A 344 14.95 -36.29 22.88
C ASP A 344 14.21 -37.13 21.83
N GLU A 345 13.98 -36.59 20.62
CA GLU A 345 13.40 -37.29 19.47
C GLU A 345 14.32 -38.41 18.95
N LEU A 346 15.60 -38.10 18.76
CA LEU A 346 16.54 -38.99 18.07
C LEU A 346 17.12 -40.10 18.96
N GLN A 347 17.11 -39.95 20.28
CA GLN A 347 17.84 -40.85 21.20
C GLN A 347 17.45 -42.34 21.06
N ASN A 348 16.21 -42.62 20.64
CA ASN A 348 15.69 -43.99 20.47
C ASN A 348 15.66 -44.48 19.02
N MET A 349 16.00 -43.62 18.05
CA MET A 349 16.01 -43.95 16.63
C MET A 349 17.26 -44.77 16.25
N SER A 350 17.16 -45.60 15.21
CA SER A 350 18.30 -46.25 14.55
C SER A 350 19.23 -45.23 13.88
N ALA A 351 20.45 -45.65 13.54
CA ALA A 351 21.40 -44.81 12.80
C ALA A 351 20.86 -44.40 11.42
N GLU A 352 20.11 -45.27 10.76
CA GLU A 352 19.46 -44.98 9.47
C GLU A 352 18.40 -43.89 9.61
N GLU A 353 17.52 -43.99 10.61
CA GLU A 353 16.51 -42.97 10.90
C GLU A 353 17.13 -41.64 11.32
N GLN A 354 18.15 -41.66 12.19
CA GLN A 354 18.90 -40.45 12.54
C GLN A 354 19.55 -39.80 11.30
N ALA A 355 20.07 -40.61 10.38
CA ALA A 355 20.70 -40.12 9.16
C ALA A 355 19.66 -39.51 8.21
N ALA A 356 18.47 -40.11 8.08
CA ALA A 356 17.38 -39.54 7.30
C ALA A 356 16.97 -38.15 7.83
N VAL A 357 16.84 -37.99 9.16
CA VAL A 357 16.56 -36.69 9.77
C VAL A 357 17.71 -35.70 9.56
N ALA A 358 18.96 -36.14 9.74
CA ALA A 358 20.14 -35.31 9.48
C ALA A 358 20.19 -34.81 8.05
N PHE A 359 20.02 -35.72 7.08
CA PHE A 359 20.05 -35.40 5.66
C PHE A 359 18.93 -34.46 5.25
N ALA A 360 17.71 -34.65 5.75
CA ALA A 360 16.61 -33.72 5.49
C ALA A 360 16.92 -32.31 6.00
N ARG A 361 17.44 -32.17 7.23
CA ARG A 361 17.80 -30.86 7.80
C ARG A 361 18.99 -30.20 7.10
N ILE A 362 20.00 -30.99 6.70
CA ILE A 362 21.14 -30.50 5.92
C ILE A 362 20.69 -30.03 4.53
N ALA A 363 19.85 -30.80 3.84
CA ALA A 363 19.31 -30.43 2.54
C ALA A 363 18.43 -29.17 2.61
N ASP A 364 17.68 -28.99 3.69
CA ASP A 364 16.87 -27.78 3.92
C ASP A 364 17.75 -26.55 4.20
N TYR A 365 18.80 -26.70 5.03
CA TYR A 365 19.77 -25.64 5.30
C TYR A 365 20.51 -25.19 4.03
N TYR A 366 20.98 -26.15 3.23
CA TYR A 366 21.62 -25.91 1.93
C TYR A 366 20.61 -26.03 0.77
N SER A 367 19.39 -25.54 0.98
CA SER A 367 18.33 -25.58 -0.03
C SER A 367 18.76 -24.87 -1.32
N GLU A 368 18.00 -25.12 -2.40
CA GLU A 368 18.31 -24.60 -3.73
C GLU A 368 18.69 -23.12 -3.68
N ASN A 369 19.92 -22.82 -4.13
CA ASN A 369 20.51 -21.49 -4.25
C ASN A 369 21.19 -20.91 -3.00
N TYR A 370 21.46 -21.73 -1.98
CA TYR A 370 22.32 -21.33 -0.85
C TYR A 370 23.68 -20.79 -1.35
N ILE A 371 24.12 -19.64 -0.83
CA ILE A 371 25.39 -19.01 -1.22
C ILE A 371 26.39 -19.16 -0.08
N ILE A 372 27.55 -19.74 -0.38
CA ILE A 372 28.67 -19.86 0.57
C ILE A 372 29.55 -18.62 0.42
N GLU A 373 29.54 -17.78 1.46
CA GLU A 373 30.34 -16.55 1.54
C GLU A 373 31.35 -16.60 2.71
N GLU A 374 31.23 -17.60 3.58
CA GLU A 374 32.05 -17.76 4.79
C GLU A 374 32.38 -19.24 5.08
N ASP A 375 33.18 -19.48 6.11
CA ASP A 375 33.47 -20.83 6.59
C ASP A 375 32.18 -21.54 7.05
N GLN A 376 31.99 -22.76 6.58
CA GLN A 376 30.85 -23.61 6.92
C GLN A 376 31.17 -24.51 8.11
N ASN A 377 30.18 -24.80 8.95
CA ASN A 377 30.34 -25.67 10.11
C ASN A 377 30.20 -27.15 9.73
N PHE A 378 31.14 -27.68 8.94
CA PHE A 378 31.18 -29.10 8.58
C PHE A 378 31.68 -29.95 9.74
N TYR A 379 30.75 -30.35 10.61
CA TYR A 379 31.06 -31.16 11.77
C TYR A 379 31.33 -32.62 11.38
N GLN A 380 32.34 -33.24 12.00
CA GLN A 380 32.55 -34.69 11.90
C GLN A 380 31.64 -35.46 12.86
N ARG A 381 31.33 -34.88 14.02
CA ARG A 381 30.44 -35.45 15.03
C ARG A 381 29.48 -34.38 15.52
N ASN A 382 28.22 -34.75 15.65
CA ASN A 382 27.20 -33.93 16.28
C ASN A 382 26.52 -34.79 17.37
N PRO A 383 26.59 -34.37 18.66
CA PRO A 383 26.06 -35.12 19.79
C PRO A 383 24.57 -35.45 19.71
N VAL A 384 23.79 -34.63 19.00
CA VAL A 384 22.36 -34.88 18.75
C VAL A 384 22.18 -36.12 17.86
N TYR A 385 23.05 -36.31 16.87
CA TYR A 385 23.14 -37.51 16.03
C TYR A 385 24.13 -38.53 16.61
N GLY A 386 23.97 -38.88 17.89
CA GLY A 386 24.97 -39.59 18.69
C GLY A 386 25.43 -40.97 18.16
N LYS A 387 24.73 -41.55 17.18
CA LYS A 387 25.09 -42.82 16.53
C LYS A 387 25.93 -42.65 15.27
N LEU A 388 26.06 -41.43 14.75
CA LEU A 388 26.63 -41.14 13.43
C LEU A 388 27.99 -40.45 13.51
N THR A 389 28.77 -40.63 12.47
CA THR A 389 29.94 -39.80 12.12
C THR A 389 29.76 -39.33 10.70
N PHE A 390 30.05 -38.05 10.45
CA PHE A 390 29.86 -37.40 9.16
C PHE A 390 31.20 -37.19 8.47
N THR A 391 31.22 -37.24 7.15
CA THR A 391 32.34 -36.85 6.29
C THR A 391 31.78 -35.98 5.18
N TRP A 392 32.44 -34.85 4.94
CA TRP A 392 32.03 -33.85 3.96
C TRP A 392 33.09 -33.78 2.86
N THR A 393 32.68 -33.72 1.60
CA THR A 393 33.59 -33.50 0.48
C THR A 393 32.95 -32.55 -0.53
N ALA A 394 33.72 -31.59 -1.02
CA ALA A 394 33.28 -30.66 -2.07
C ALA A 394 33.80 -31.09 -3.44
N SER A 395 33.05 -30.77 -4.51
CA SER A 395 33.45 -31.00 -5.89
C SER A 395 34.69 -30.21 -6.30
N ASP A 396 34.97 -29.08 -5.64
CA ASP A 396 36.20 -28.32 -5.74
C ASP A 396 36.80 -28.08 -4.34
N ASN A 397 37.72 -28.94 -3.94
CA ASN A 397 38.42 -28.86 -2.66
C ASN A 397 39.47 -27.74 -2.60
N THR A 398 39.71 -27.03 -3.71
CA THR A 398 40.52 -25.81 -3.71
C THR A 398 39.68 -24.59 -3.33
N VAL A 399 38.35 -24.69 -3.42
CA VAL A 399 37.39 -23.66 -3.02
C VAL A 399 36.88 -23.93 -1.61
N LEU A 400 36.40 -25.15 -1.31
CA LEU A 400 35.81 -25.50 -0.03
C LEU A 400 36.44 -26.78 0.55
N SER A 401 37.00 -26.70 1.76
CA SER A 401 37.68 -27.84 2.39
C SER A 401 36.67 -28.85 3.01
N PRO A 402 37.08 -30.11 3.26
CA PRO A 402 36.28 -31.08 4.02
C PRO A 402 35.90 -30.64 5.44
N GLU A 403 36.63 -29.69 6.02
CA GLU A 403 36.34 -29.07 7.32
C GLU A 403 35.42 -27.85 7.21
N GLY A 404 34.98 -27.52 5.99
CA GLY A 404 34.07 -26.41 5.71
C GLY A 404 34.77 -25.06 5.51
N LYS A 405 36.11 -25.02 5.45
CA LYS A 405 36.82 -23.75 5.25
C LYS A 405 36.69 -23.25 3.81
N LEU A 406 36.35 -21.98 3.64
CA LEU A 406 36.36 -21.30 2.35
C LEU A 406 37.80 -20.90 2.01
N LEU A 407 38.47 -21.71 1.19
CA LEU A 407 39.90 -21.58 0.88
C LEU A 407 40.19 -20.57 -0.24
N SER A 408 39.28 -20.43 -1.21
CA SER A 408 39.41 -19.50 -2.34
C SER A 408 38.07 -19.26 -3.02
N LYS A 409 38.00 -18.30 -3.95
CA LYS A 409 36.86 -18.11 -4.86
C LYS A 409 37.13 -18.75 -6.24
N PRO A 410 36.12 -19.32 -6.91
CA PRO A 410 36.21 -19.73 -8.31
C PRO A 410 36.38 -18.52 -9.25
N VAL A 411 36.77 -18.74 -10.52
CA VAL A 411 36.90 -17.64 -11.50
C VAL A 411 35.54 -16.97 -11.79
N PHE A 412 34.50 -17.79 -11.86
CA PHE A 412 33.11 -17.35 -12.07
C PHE A 412 32.24 -17.89 -10.95
N ASP A 413 31.08 -17.27 -10.75
CA ASP A 413 30.00 -17.85 -9.94
C ASP A 413 29.79 -19.30 -10.34
N SER A 414 30.00 -20.22 -9.39
CA SER A 414 30.07 -21.65 -9.64
C SER A 414 29.31 -22.43 -8.59
N GLN A 415 28.57 -23.41 -9.06
CA GLN A 415 27.86 -24.36 -8.23
C GLN A 415 28.85 -25.44 -7.73
N ILE A 416 29.00 -25.55 -6.43
CA ILE A 416 29.80 -26.57 -5.76
C ILE A 416 28.84 -27.65 -5.23
N ILE A 417 29.13 -28.91 -5.58
CA ILE A 417 28.43 -30.07 -5.04
C ILE A 417 29.15 -30.49 -3.77
N ILE A 418 28.43 -30.56 -2.65
CA ILE A 418 28.97 -31.07 -1.38
C ILE A 418 28.31 -32.41 -1.11
N ASN A 419 29.11 -33.46 -1.05
CA ASN A 419 28.67 -34.77 -0.62
C ASN A 419 28.80 -34.88 0.90
N VAL A 420 27.72 -35.30 1.55
CA VAL A 420 27.67 -35.53 2.99
C VAL A 420 27.42 -36.99 3.24
N LYS A 421 28.39 -37.69 3.80
CA LYS A 421 28.33 -39.11 4.13
C LYS A 421 28.16 -39.32 5.63
N ALA A 422 27.15 -40.05 6.04
CA ALA A 422 26.91 -40.45 7.43
C ALA A 422 27.17 -41.94 7.62
N VAL A 423 27.91 -42.31 8.68
CA VAL A 423 28.31 -43.69 8.97
C VAL A 423 28.06 -44.05 10.44
N SER A 424 27.50 -45.24 10.68
CA SER A 424 27.49 -45.90 12.00
C SER A 424 28.17 -47.26 11.92
N ARG A 425 29.33 -47.37 12.58
CA ARG A 425 30.05 -48.66 12.68
C ARG A 425 29.33 -49.68 13.56
N ARG A 426 28.57 -49.21 14.56
CA ARG A 426 27.87 -50.09 15.52
C ARG A 426 26.65 -50.76 14.89
N GLU A 427 25.97 -50.06 14.01
CA GLU A 427 24.73 -50.53 13.36
C GLU A 427 24.95 -50.92 11.88
N ASN A 428 26.20 -50.91 11.41
CA ASN A 428 26.58 -51.23 10.03
C ASN A 428 25.78 -50.42 8.99
N TYR A 429 25.62 -49.12 9.25
CA TYR A 429 24.90 -48.20 8.37
C TYR A 429 25.87 -47.25 7.66
N GLU A 430 25.60 -46.99 6.39
CA GLU A 430 26.23 -45.98 5.56
C GLU A 430 25.19 -45.36 4.63
N GLY A 431 25.14 -44.03 4.59
CA GLY A 431 24.30 -43.28 3.66
C GLY A 431 24.97 -41.97 3.26
N SER A 432 24.51 -41.36 2.17
CA SER A 432 25.00 -40.06 1.73
C SER A 432 23.96 -39.27 0.96
N ILE A 433 24.12 -37.94 0.97
CA ILE A 433 23.40 -37.02 0.09
C ILE A 433 24.38 -36.10 -0.64
N ASP A 434 23.96 -35.60 -1.79
CA ASP A 434 24.61 -34.48 -2.47
C ASP A 434 23.75 -33.24 -2.28
N ILE A 435 24.34 -32.18 -1.72
CA ILE A 435 23.75 -30.85 -1.67
C ILE A 435 24.48 -29.95 -2.66
N SER A 436 23.80 -28.89 -3.07
CA SER A 436 24.39 -27.95 -4.00
C SER A 436 24.33 -26.53 -3.49
N ALA A 437 25.48 -25.88 -3.48
CA ALA A 437 25.63 -24.50 -3.04
C ALA A 437 26.35 -23.66 -4.11
N LEU A 438 26.03 -22.38 -4.17
CA LEU A 438 26.69 -21.41 -5.03
C LEU A 438 27.87 -20.79 -4.29
N VAL A 439 29.03 -20.71 -4.95
CA VAL A 439 30.15 -19.87 -4.50
C VAL A 439 30.34 -18.76 -5.52
N LEU A 440 30.34 -17.52 -5.04
CA LEU A 440 30.55 -16.35 -5.90
C LEU A 440 31.97 -16.32 -6.47
N GLY A 441 32.09 -15.93 -7.72
CA GLY A 441 33.35 -15.81 -8.42
C GLY A 441 34.24 -14.70 -7.86
N MET A 442 35.50 -14.70 -8.28
CA MET A 442 36.45 -13.64 -7.97
C MET A 442 35.95 -12.28 -8.50
N ASP A 443 36.09 -11.26 -7.67
CA ASP A 443 35.76 -9.86 -7.93
C ASP A 443 37.00 -8.97 -7.73
N SER A 444 36.88 -7.66 -7.92
CA SER A 444 38.00 -6.72 -7.81
C SER A 444 38.73 -6.70 -6.47
N GLU A 445 38.16 -7.26 -5.40
CA GLU A 445 38.77 -7.31 -4.06
C GLU A 445 39.76 -8.49 -3.91
N TYR A 446 39.74 -9.45 -4.83
CA TYR A 446 40.61 -10.62 -4.77
C TYR A 446 42.08 -10.28 -5.12
N ASP A 447 43.04 -11.01 -4.54
CA ASP A 447 44.47 -10.81 -4.84
C ASP A 447 44.77 -11.02 -6.33
N LYS A 448 45.50 -10.07 -6.94
CA LYS A 448 45.74 -10.07 -8.39
C LYS A 448 46.53 -11.28 -8.86
N TRP A 449 47.56 -11.70 -8.13
CA TRP A 449 48.32 -12.87 -8.53
C TRP A 449 47.53 -14.17 -8.33
N GLY A 450 46.73 -14.24 -7.27
CA GLY A 450 45.74 -15.31 -7.08
C GLY A 450 44.74 -15.38 -8.24
N MET A 451 44.22 -14.24 -8.71
CA MET A 451 43.36 -14.19 -9.90
C MET A 451 44.08 -14.70 -11.14
N VAL A 452 45.30 -14.23 -11.41
CA VAL A 452 46.10 -14.64 -12.58
C VAL A 452 46.31 -16.16 -12.57
N GLU A 453 46.73 -16.73 -11.45
CA GLU A 453 46.98 -18.17 -11.34
C GLU A 453 45.70 -18.99 -11.53
N LYS A 454 44.61 -18.63 -10.84
CA LYS A 454 43.32 -19.31 -10.98
C LYS A 454 42.74 -19.17 -12.38
N PHE A 455 42.85 -17.99 -13.00
CA PHE A 455 42.40 -17.75 -14.37
C PHE A 455 43.19 -18.58 -15.38
N LEU A 456 44.52 -18.58 -15.32
CA LEU A 456 45.36 -19.38 -16.22
C LEU A 456 45.12 -20.88 -16.06
N ASN A 457 44.96 -21.35 -14.82
CA ASN A 457 44.57 -22.74 -14.54
C ASN A 457 43.18 -23.06 -15.10
N TYR A 458 42.23 -22.13 -14.98
CA TYR A 458 40.88 -22.29 -15.50
C TYR A 458 40.83 -22.33 -17.02
N ILE A 459 41.62 -21.54 -17.76
CA ILE A 459 41.61 -21.52 -19.24
C ILE A 459 42.49 -22.60 -19.87
N ASN A 460 43.36 -23.24 -19.09
CA ASN A 460 44.10 -24.41 -19.55
C ASN A 460 43.15 -25.58 -19.84
N ARG A 461 43.31 -26.26 -20.97
CA ARG A 461 42.52 -27.45 -21.33
C ARG A 461 43.46 -28.64 -21.53
N PRO A 462 43.16 -29.82 -20.95
CA PRO A 462 44.00 -31.00 -21.13
C PRO A 462 43.99 -31.53 -22.58
N TYR A 463 42.94 -31.25 -23.33
CA TYR A 463 42.75 -31.64 -24.72
C TYR A 463 42.22 -30.48 -25.56
N VAL A 464 42.59 -30.44 -26.84
CA VAL A 464 42.01 -29.57 -27.86
C VAL A 464 41.35 -30.46 -28.91
N SER A 465 40.02 -30.48 -28.89
CA SER A 465 39.22 -31.26 -29.82
C SER A 465 38.98 -30.54 -31.13
N ASN A 466 38.93 -31.32 -32.21
CA ASN A 466 38.50 -30.83 -33.52
C ASN A 466 37.06 -30.29 -33.44
N ARG A 467 36.74 -29.27 -34.24
CA ARG A 467 35.41 -28.65 -34.28
C ARG A 467 34.76 -28.87 -35.63
N THR A 468 33.47 -29.18 -35.60
CA THR A 468 32.64 -29.21 -36.80
C THR A 468 31.49 -28.23 -36.66
N TYR A 469 31.21 -27.45 -37.70
CA TYR A 469 30.08 -26.53 -37.74
C TYR A 469 29.15 -26.95 -38.87
N LYS A 470 27.84 -27.00 -38.60
CA LYS A 470 26.85 -27.45 -39.57
C LYS A 470 26.15 -26.28 -40.22
N TYR A 471 26.04 -26.30 -41.54
CA TYR A 471 25.35 -25.28 -42.31
C TYR A 471 24.06 -25.82 -42.93
N HIS A 472 23.07 -24.94 -43.06
CA HIS A 472 21.89 -25.20 -43.87
C HIS A 472 22.12 -24.67 -45.28
N ASP A 473 22.30 -25.57 -46.25
CA ASP A 473 21.96 -25.28 -47.65
C ASP A 473 20.79 -26.18 -48.05
N ASN A 474 19.91 -25.67 -48.91
CA ASN A 474 18.63 -26.27 -49.30
C ASN A 474 18.76 -27.66 -49.98
N TYR A 475 19.98 -28.18 -50.17
CA TYR A 475 20.22 -29.42 -50.93
C TYR A 475 21.29 -30.38 -50.36
N SER A 476 22.06 -30.02 -49.32
CA SER A 476 22.93 -30.97 -48.59
C SER A 476 23.48 -30.38 -47.28
N ALA A 477 23.73 -31.22 -46.26
CA ALA A 477 24.43 -30.79 -45.04
C ALA A 477 25.93 -30.72 -45.32
N GLN A 478 26.49 -29.51 -45.46
CA GLN A 478 27.93 -29.29 -45.48
C GLN A 478 28.43 -28.97 -44.07
N TYR A 479 29.66 -29.43 -43.78
CA TYR A 479 30.30 -29.22 -42.49
C TYR A 479 31.61 -28.44 -42.67
N HIS A 480 31.75 -27.37 -41.90
CA HIS A 480 33.04 -26.73 -41.68
C HIS A 480 33.82 -27.45 -40.62
N LYS A 481 35.12 -27.59 -40.86
CA LYS A 481 36.02 -28.40 -40.05
C LYS A 481 37.18 -27.51 -39.62
N ASP A 482 37.24 -27.24 -38.33
CA ASP A 482 38.31 -26.45 -37.71
C ASP A 482 39.09 -27.32 -36.72
N TYR A 483 40.31 -26.90 -36.40
CA TYR A 483 41.22 -27.68 -35.56
C TYR A 483 41.03 -27.45 -34.05
N GLY A 484 40.12 -26.57 -33.65
CA GLY A 484 39.87 -26.21 -32.26
C GLY A 484 40.74 -25.05 -31.76
N TYR A 485 40.74 -24.83 -30.44
CA TYR A 485 41.45 -23.74 -29.80
C TYR A 485 41.80 -24.05 -28.34
N LEU A 486 42.83 -23.37 -27.82
CA LEU A 486 42.99 -23.07 -26.40
C LEU A 486 42.49 -21.64 -26.17
N PRO A 487 41.69 -21.34 -25.13
CA PRO A 487 41.13 -20.00 -24.93
C PRO A 487 42.17 -19.01 -24.37
N PHE A 488 43.22 -18.72 -25.14
CA PHE A 488 44.23 -17.74 -24.76
C PHE A 488 43.60 -16.35 -24.64
N PHE A 489 44.04 -15.62 -23.62
CA PHE A 489 43.64 -14.24 -23.37
C PHE A 489 44.86 -13.33 -23.41
N THR A 490 44.92 -12.41 -24.36
CA THR A 490 46.03 -11.46 -24.55
C THR A 490 45.61 -10.00 -24.48
N ASN A 491 44.36 -9.72 -24.07
CA ASN A 491 43.75 -8.39 -24.05
C ASN A 491 43.98 -7.60 -25.36
N TYR A 492 43.83 -8.27 -26.50
CA TYR A 492 44.13 -7.67 -27.79
C TYR A 492 43.05 -6.67 -28.24
N GLU A 493 43.50 -5.64 -28.97
CA GLU A 493 42.62 -4.71 -29.66
C GLU A 493 41.86 -5.41 -30.80
N LEU A 494 40.55 -5.17 -30.85
CA LEU A 494 39.66 -5.68 -31.89
C LEU A 494 39.84 -4.92 -33.21
N PRO A 495 39.93 -5.61 -34.37
CA PRO A 495 40.13 -4.98 -35.68
C PRO A 495 38.82 -4.38 -36.22
N ILE A 496 38.30 -3.36 -35.52
CA ILE A 496 37.06 -2.67 -35.87
C ILE A 496 37.31 -1.68 -37.00
N VAL A 497 36.51 -1.77 -38.05
CA VAL A 497 36.46 -0.86 -39.19
C VAL A 497 35.09 -0.20 -39.20
N GLU A 498 35.05 1.11 -39.07
CA GLU A 498 33.80 1.86 -39.20
C GLU A 498 33.30 1.82 -40.64
N SER A 499 32.09 1.31 -40.85
CA SER A 499 31.40 1.21 -42.13
C SER A 499 29.93 1.57 -41.93
N MET A 500 29.72 2.77 -41.39
CA MET A 500 28.43 3.25 -40.92
C MET A 500 27.43 3.39 -42.08
N LEU A 501 26.18 2.97 -41.85
CA LEU A 501 25.09 3.16 -42.80
C LEU A 501 24.83 4.66 -42.99
N THR A 502 24.76 5.10 -44.25
CA THR A 502 24.55 6.51 -44.63
C THR A 502 23.37 6.68 -45.59
N GLY A 503 22.92 7.93 -45.79
CA GLY A 503 21.84 8.25 -46.73
C GLY A 503 20.52 7.56 -46.37
N GLU A 504 19.83 6.98 -47.36
CA GLU A 504 18.60 6.23 -47.14
C GLU A 504 18.79 4.98 -46.27
N ASN A 505 19.99 4.37 -46.27
CA ASN A 505 20.28 3.20 -45.45
C ASN A 505 20.44 3.55 -43.96
N ALA A 506 20.75 4.80 -43.62
CA ALA A 506 20.77 5.26 -42.23
C ALA A 506 19.37 5.21 -41.58
N LYS A 507 18.29 5.12 -42.39
CA LYS A 507 16.90 5.00 -41.91
C LYS A 507 16.47 3.56 -41.60
N LYS A 508 17.39 2.59 -41.66
CA LYS A 508 17.12 1.18 -41.28
C LYS A 508 17.12 1.01 -39.75
N THR A 509 16.38 1.88 -39.09
CA THR A 509 16.25 2.00 -37.64
C THR A 509 14.92 2.69 -37.37
N ASN A 510 14.30 2.41 -36.21
CA ASN A 510 13.15 3.16 -35.71
C ASN A 510 13.58 4.32 -34.80
N GLY A 511 14.85 4.74 -34.90
CA GLY A 511 15.44 5.78 -34.05
C GLY A 511 16.16 5.21 -32.84
N PRO A 512 16.47 6.08 -31.84
CA PRO A 512 17.17 5.68 -30.63
C PRO A 512 16.45 4.58 -29.86
N ALA A 513 17.24 3.66 -29.31
CA ALA A 513 16.78 2.68 -28.33
C ALA A 513 16.50 3.37 -26.99
N THR A 514 15.53 2.86 -26.23
CA THR A 514 15.23 3.38 -24.90
C THR A 514 16.26 2.93 -23.85
N SER A 515 16.91 1.80 -24.11
CA SER A 515 17.98 1.21 -23.31
C SER A 515 18.74 0.19 -24.15
N ILE A 516 19.91 -0.25 -23.68
CA ILE A 516 20.64 -1.40 -24.21
C ILE A 516 20.58 -2.48 -23.13
N GLU A 517 19.97 -3.62 -23.45
CA GLU A 517 19.61 -4.68 -22.51
C GLU A 517 20.22 -6.02 -22.92
N TRP A 518 20.59 -6.15 -24.19
CA TRP A 518 20.99 -7.40 -24.81
C TRP A 518 22.18 -7.21 -25.74
N VAL A 519 22.98 -8.27 -25.85
CA VAL A 519 23.91 -8.47 -26.96
C VAL A 519 23.44 -9.67 -27.74
N VAL A 520 23.02 -9.49 -29.01
CA VAL A 520 22.39 -10.57 -29.79
C VAL A 520 23.33 -11.05 -30.89
N VAL A 521 23.71 -12.32 -30.80
CA VAL A 521 24.57 -13.00 -31.76
C VAL A 521 23.72 -13.71 -32.82
N HIS A 522 24.11 -13.53 -34.07
CA HIS A 522 23.55 -14.16 -35.27
C HIS A 522 24.65 -14.86 -36.04
N ASP A 523 24.27 -15.72 -36.98
CA ASP A 523 25.10 -15.99 -38.14
C ASP A 523 24.38 -15.50 -39.39
N THR A 524 25.16 -15.22 -40.43
CA THR A 524 24.69 -14.59 -41.67
C THR A 524 23.63 -15.41 -42.40
N GLY A 525 23.46 -16.68 -42.06
CA GLY A 525 22.62 -17.63 -42.78
C GLY A 525 23.04 -17.84 -44.25
N SER A 526 24.24 -17.38 -44.61
CA SER A 526 24.83 -17.49 -45.96
C SER A 526 26.23 -18.07 -45.83
N TYR A 527 26.45 -19.20 -46.50
CA TYR A 527 27.59 -20.08 -46.26
C TYR A 527 28.51 -20.26 -47.47
N GLY A 528 28.23 -19.58 -48.59
CA GLY A 528 29.06 -19.69 -49.79
C GLY A 528 30.42 -19.04 -49.57
N ALA A 529 31.48 -19.54 -50.23
CA ALA A 529 32.85 -19.03 -50.05
C ALA A 529 32.99 -17.50 -50.26
N ALA A 530 32.11 -16.90 -51.07
CA ALA A 530 32.07 -15.47 -51.38
C ALA A 530 31.30 -14.61 -50.36
N ASP A 531 30.67 -15.22 -49.35
CA ASP A 531 29.88 -14.54 -48.32
C ASP A 531 30.75 -14.09 -47.12
N ASP A 532 31.95 -13.62 -47.42
CA ASP A 532 32.91 -13.13 -46.43
C ASP A 532 32.49 -11.81 -45.79
N ALA A 533 33.20 -11.37 -44.73
CA ALA A 533 32.85 -10.15 -44.00
C ALA A 533 32.77 -8.89 -44.90
N PRO A 534 33.72 -8.65 -45.83
CA PRO A 534 33.58 -7.57 -46.82
C PRO A 534 32.32 -7.68 -47.70
N SER A 535 31.89 -8.88 -48.05
CA SER A 535 30.67 -9.10 -48.84
C SER A 535 29.40 -8.78 -48.05
N ILE A 536 29.33 -9.23 -46.80
CA ILE A 536 28.20 -8.95 -45.91
C ILE A 536 28.13 -7.47 -45.54
N ASP A 537 29.27 -6.80 -45.35
CA ASP A 537 29.36 -5.35 -45.23
C ASP A 537 28.78 -4.64 -46.47
N ARG A 538 29.17 -5.02 -47.68
CA ARG A 538 28.57 -4.43 -48.89
C ARG A 538 27.05 -4.67 -48.97
N TYR A 539 26.59 -5.83 -48.54
CA TYR A 539 25.17 -6.18 -48.56
C TYR A 539 24.32 -5.27 -47.66
N ILE A 540 24.77 -4.96 -46.44
CA ILE A 540 24.00 -4.10 -45.53
C ILE A 540 23.86 -2.65 -46.06
N HIS A 541 24.77 -2.20 -46.92
CA HIS A 541 24.69 -0.91 -47.63
C HIS A 541 23.75 -0.90 -48.86
N THR A 542 23.14 -2.02 -49.21
CA THR A 542 22.08 -2.07 -50.25
C THR A 542 20.71 -1.70 -49.66
N PRO A 543 19.64 -1.49 -50.45
CA PRO A 543 18.28 -1.28 -49.94
C PRO A 543 17.62 -2.48 -49.19
N ALA A 544 18.41 -3.41 -48.65
CA ALA A 544 17.94 -4.53 -47.83
C ALA A 544 17.12 -4.06 -46.62
N LYS A 545 16.05 -4.80 -46.29
CA LYS A 545 15.09 -4.46 -45.21
C LYS A 545 15.50 -5.00 -43.83
N VAL A 546 16.80 -5.01 -43.55
CA VAL A 546 17.41 -5.52 -42.32
C VAL A 546 18.58 -4.63 -41.92
N SER A 547 18.95 -4.63 -40.64
CA SER A 547 20.09 -3.90 -40.11
C SER A 547 20.60 -4.53 -38.81
N TRP A 548 21.88 -4.33 -38.51
CA TRP A 548 22.56 -4.78 -37.29
C TRP A 548 23.76 -3.86 -36.99
N ASN A 549 24.37 -4.00 -35.81
CA ASN A 549 25.47 -3.13 -35.41
C ASN A 549 26.81 -3.60 -35.99
N TYR A 550 27.11 -4.90 -35.93
CA TYR A 550 28.43 -5.42 -36.32
C TYR A 550 28.36 -6.61 -37.27
N THR A 551 29.31 -6.69 -38.22
CA THR A 551 29.60 -7.91 -38.97
C THR A 551 30.99 -8.39 -38.61
N VAL A 552 31.14 -9.66 -38.22
CA VAL A 552 32.44 -10.23 -37.81
C VAL A 552 32.77 -11.44 -38.65
N GLY A 553 33.99 -11.47 -39.17
CA GLY A 553 34.49 -12.59 -39.95
C GLY A 553 35.92 -12.37 -40.37
N GLU A 554 36.25 -12.88 -41.55
CA GLU A 554 37.59 -12.76 -42.13
C GLU A 554 37.56 -11.98 -43.44
N LYS A 555 38.65 -11.27 -43.73
CA LYS A 555 38.95 -10.70 -45.04
C LYS A 555 40.27 -11.24 -45.57
N THR A 556 40.42 -11.29 -46.89
CA THR A 556 41.70 -11.67 -47.50
C THR A 556 42.57 -10.43 -47.73
N VAL A 557 43.78 -10.42 -47.16
CA VAL A 557 44.83 -9.41 -47.37
C VAL A 557 46.07 -10.14 -47.88
N ASN A 558 46.52 -9.82 -49.10
CA ASN A 558 47.69 -10.44 -49.74
C ASN A 558 47.69 -11.99 -49.73
N GLY A 559 46.51 -12.61 -49.86
CA GLY A 559 46.35 -14.06 -49.85
C GLY A 559 46.23 -14.69 -48.46
N THR A 560 46.40 -13.91 -47.39
CA THR A 560 46.19 -14.35 -46.00
C THR A 560 44.83 -13.93 -45.51
N LYS A 561 44.11 -14.82 -44.82
CA LYS A 561 42.86 -14.46 -44.13
C LYS A 561 43.19 -13.81 -42.79
N GLU A 562 42.60 -12.65 -42.55
CA GLU A 562 42.73 -11.87 -41.32
C GLU A 562 41.34 -11.56 -40.74
N PRO A 563 41.18 -11.55 -39.42
CA PRO A 563 39.92 -11.18 -38.78
C PRO A 563 39.59 -9.70 -39.01
N VAL A 564 38.31 -9.39 -39.17
CA VAL A 564 37.80 -8.02 -39.33
C VAL A 564 36.42 -7.91 -38.70
N ILE A 565 36.14 -6.75 -38.09
CA ILE A 565 34.82 -6.40 -37.55
C ILE A 565 34.37 -5.11 -38.24
N TYR A 566 33.28 -5.14 -39.00
CA TYR A 566 32.68 -3.92 -39.53
C TYR A 566 31.61 -3.40 -38.58
N TYR A 567 31.60 -2.08 -38.34
CA TYR A 567 30.63 -1.40 -37.47
C TYR A 567 29.70 -0.51 -38.31
N HIS A 568 28.40 -0.82 -38.33
CA HIS A 568 27.44 -0.28 -39.29
C HIS A 568 26.41 0.68 -38.70
N MET A 569 26.04 0.49 -37.44
CA MET A 569 24.98 1.25 -36.79
C MET A 569 25.37 1.54 -35.35
N GLN A 570 25.17 2.79 -34.93
CA GLN A 570 25.57 3.23 -33.60
C GLN A 570 24.91 2.37 -32.52
N GLU A 571 25.69 1.91 -31.54
CA GLU A 571 25.15 1.28 -30.34
C GLU A 571 24.17 2.25 -29.65
N GLY A 572 22.98 1.76 -29.30
CA GLY A 572 21.90 2.60 -28.80
C GLY A 572 20.94 3.13 -29.88
N MET A 573 21.14 2.76 -31.15
CA MET A 573 20.10 2.85 -32.19
C MET A 573 19.40 1.50 -32.35
N THR A 574 18.10 1.53 -32.63
CA THR A 574 17.33 0.30 -32.88
C THR A 574 17.72 -0.33 -34.21
N THR A 575 17.72 -1.66 -34.30
CA THR A 575 18.10 -2.43 -35.50
C THR A 575 17.01 -3.43 -35.87
N TRP A 576 16.99 -3.91 -37.13
CA TRP A 576 15.99 -4.85 -37.64
C TRP A 576 16.64 -6.22 -37.89
N GLN A 577 16.78 -7.01 -36.82
CA GLN A 577 17.60 -8.23 -36.76
C GLN A 577 16.94 -9.42 -36.06
N ALA A 578 16.16 -9.20 -34.99
CA ALA A 578 15.74 -10.25 -34.05
C ALA A 578 14.38 -10.88 -34.36
N GLY A 579 13.62 -10.27 -35.29
CA GLY A 579 12.30 -10.76 -35.68
C GLY A 579 11.17 -10.55 -34.66
N ASP A 580 11.39 -9.73 -33.62
CA ASP A 580 10.41 -9.42 -32.57
C ASP A 580 9.68 -8.08 -32.76
N GLY A 581 9.78 -7.48 -33.95
CA GLY A 581 9.03 -6.28 -34.33
C GLY A 581 9.29 -5.08 -33.41
N GLY A 582 8.21 -4.44 -32.95
CA GLY A 582 8.26 -3.26 -32.10
C GLY A 582 8.32 -3.55 -30.59
N ASN A 583 8.44 -4.83 -30.19
CA ASN A 583 8.44 -5.24 -28.79
C ASN A 583 9.62 -4.61 -28.04
N LEU A 584 9.32 -3.94 -26.92
CA LEU A 584 10.31 -3.35 -26.02
C LEU A 584 10.64 -4.32 -24.90
N PHE A 585 11.88 -4.27 -24.43
CA PHE A 585 12.26 -4.92 -23.18
C PHE A 585 11.58 -4.25 -21.99
N SER A 586 11.14 -5.07 -21.04
CA SER A 586 10.71 -4.65 -19.71
C SER A 586 10.81 -5.86 -18.77
N LEU A 587 10.74 -5.59 -17.47
CA LEU A 587 10.76 -6.59 -16.42
C LEU A 587 9.41 -6.63 -15.73
N LEU A 588 8.89 -7.84 -15.52
CA LEU A 588 7.60 -8.10 -14.90
C LEU A 588 7.83 -8.74 -13.53
N ASP A 589 7.21 -8.18 -12.49
CA ASP A 589 7.24 -8.78 -11.15
C ASP A 589 6.47 -10.10 -11.15
N THR A 590 7.14 -11.17 -10.76
CA THR A 590 6.57 -12.52 -10.74
C THR A 590 5.69 -12.76 -9.50
N GLY A 591 5.85 -11.95 -8.45
CA GLY A 591 5.25 -12.17 -7.14
C GLY A 591 5.86 -13.32 -6.33
N VAL A 592 6.89 -13.98 -6.87
CA VAL A 592 7.63 -15.05 -6.19
C VAL A 592 8.89 -14.45 -5.59
N ALA A 593 9.03 -14.57 -4.27
CA ALA A 593 10.22 -14.11 -3.55
C ALA A 593 11.47 -14.84 -4.10
N HIS A 594 12.53 -14.09 -4.38
CA HIS A 594 13.75 -14.71 -4.85
C HIS A 594 14.48 -15.45 -3.72
N LYS A 595 15.15 -16.56 -4.06
CA LYS A 595 15.95 -17.37 -3.14
C LYS A 595 17.34 -17.48 -3.75
N GLY A 596 18.29 -16.66 -3.31
CA GLY A 596 19.67 -16.65 -3.86
C GLY A 596 19.81 -16.04 -5.27
N ARG A 597 20.93 -16.36 -5.95
CA ARG A 597 21.35 -15.77 -7.24
C ARG A 597 21.19 -16.67 -8.47
N LEU A 598 20.75 -17.92 -8.30
CA LEU A 598 20.58 -18.83 -9.43
C LEU A 598 19.27 -18.52 -10.17
N ASN A 599 19.31 -18.63 -11.49
CA ASN A 599 18.13 -18.44 -12.31
C ASN A 599 17.14 -19.59 -12.05
N PRO A 600 15.86 -19.29 -11.72
CA PRO A 600 14.88 -20.32 -11.45
C PRO A 600 14.51 -21.07 -12.73
N LYS A 601 14.15 -22.34 -12.58
CA LYS A 601 13.52 -23.11 -13.64
C LYS A 601 12.12 -22.56 -13.90
N VAL A 602 11.91 -22.04 -15.10
CA VAL A 602 10.62 -21.56 -15.57
C VAL A 602 9.81 -22.70 -16.18
N THR A 603 8.58 -22.90 -15.71
CA THR A 603 7.61 -23.85 -16.27
C THR A 603 6.23 -23.23 -16.42
N ILE A 604 5.31 -23.90 -17.10
CA ILE A 604 3.92 -23.54 -17.31
C ILE A 604 3.05 -24.54 -16.56
N GLY A 605 2.15 -24.05 -15.72
CA GLY A 605 1.14 -24.87 -15.05
C GLY A 605 -0.08 -25.15 -15.93
N GLU A 606 -0.87 -26.15 -15.56
CA GLU A 606 -2.15 -26.46 -16.22
C GLU A 606 -3.15 -25.29 -16.16
N ASP A 607 -2.98 -24.40 -15.17
CA ASP A 607 -3.74 -23.18 -14.98
C ASP A 607 -3.26 -22.00 -15.85
N ARG A 608 -2.29 -22.24 -16.74
CA ARG A 608 -1.71 -21.29 -17.70
C ARG A 608 -0.85 -20.18 -17.07
N TYR A 609 -0.44 -20.31 -15.80
CA TYR A 609 0.55 -19.41 -15.19
C TYR A 609 1.97 -19.94 -15.38
N PHE A 610 2.95 -19.02 -15.33
CA PHE A 610 4.34 -19.42 -15.14
C PHE A 610 4.58 -19.85 -13.69
N TYR A 611 5.50 -20.78 -13.53
CA TYR A 611 5.99 -21.29 -12.26
C TYR A 611 7.51 -21.17 -12.23
N LEU A 612 8.06 -20.76 -11.08
CA LEU A 612 9.50 -20.66 -10.81
C LEU A 612 9.87 -21.68 -9.75
N ASN A 613 10.68 -22.68 -10.10
CA ASN A 613 11.02 -23.81 -9.21
C ASN A 613 9.78 -24.48 -8.57
N GLY A 614 8.66 -24.54 -9.32
CA GLY A 614 7.39 -25.10 -8.84
C GLY A 614 6.53 -24.15 -8.00
N GLU A 615 6.97 -22.92 -7.76
CA GLU A 615 6.16 -21.87 -7.12
C GLU A 615 5.41 -21.04 -8.18
N LYS A 616 4.10 -20.87 -7.98
CA LYS A 616 3.23 -20.17 -8.94
C LYS A 616 3.52 -18.67 -8.97
N THR A 617 3.65 -18.09 -10.16
CA THR A 617 3.77 -16.64 -10.36
C THR A 617 2.42 -15.97 -10.60
N ASN A 618 2.40 -14.64 -10.56
CA ASN A 618 1.28 -13.81 -11.01
C ASN A 618 1.23 -13.62 -12.53
N LEU A 619 2.17 -14.21 -13.29
CA LEU A 619 2.35 -14.00 -14.72
C LEU A 619 1.70 -15.15 -15.51
N MET A 620 0.75 -14.81 -16.38
CA MET A 620 0.07 -15.76 -17.26
C MET A 620 0.78 -15.86 -18.61
N ILE A 621 0.82 -17.06 -19.21
CA ILE A 621 1.29 -17.22 -20.59
C ILE A 621 0.38 -16.42 -21.55
N PRO A 622 0.88 -16.02 -22.75
CA PRO A 622 0.04 -15.34 -23.74
C PRO A 622 -1.26 -16.10 -24.02
N SER A 623 -2.37 -15.38 -24.22
CA SER A 623 -3.70 -15.99 -24.34
C SER A 623 -3.83 -16.98 -25.51
N ASN A 624 -3.08 -16.75 -26.58
CA ASN A 624 -2.98 -17.61 -27.76
C ASN A 624 -1.89 -18.69 -27.68
N ALA A 625 -1.09 -18.73 -26.60
CA ALA A 625 -0.07 -19.74 -26.39
C ALA A 625 -0.66 -21.07 -25.89
N ILE A 626 0.06 -22.14 -26.20
CA ILE A 626 -0.26 -23.50 -25.74
C ILE A 626 0.30 -23.66 -24.32
N ALA A 627 -0.49 -24.26 -23.42
CA ALA A 627 -0.07 -24.54 -22.05
C ALA A 627 0.81 -25.80 -22.00
N ASP A 628 2.02 -25.72 -22.55
CA ASP A 628 2.98 -26.83 -22.61
C ASP A 628 4.41 -26.29 -22.48
N ASN A 629 5.20 -26.85 -21.57
CA ASN A 629 6.59 -26.39 -21.34
C ASN A 629 7.46 -26.39 -22.60
N ARG A 630 7.17 -27.23 -23.59
CA ARG A 630 7.92 -27.33 -24.85
C ARG A 630 7.74 -26.11 -25.76
N VAL A 631 6.77 -25.23 -25.46
CA VAL A 631 6.62 -23.97 -26.21
C VAL A 631 7.34 -22.81 -25.56
N ILE A 632 7.87 -22.95 -24.34
CA ILE A 632 8.87 -22.02 -23.83
C ILE A 632 10.09 -22.15 -24.74
N ASN A 633 10.60 -21.03 -25.23
CA ASN A 633 11.81 -21.04 -26.03
C ASN A 633 12.91 -21.82 -25.29
N GLU A 634 13.66 -22.67 -25.98
CA GLU A 634 14.69 -23.53 -25.37
C GLU A 634 15.89 -22.74 -24.80
N ASN A 635 16.04 -21.46 -25.17
CA ASN A 635 16.92 -20.53 -24.45
C ASN A 635 16.38 -20.14 -23.06
N GLY A 636 15.15 -20.52 -22.72
CA GLY A 636 14.42 -20.09 -21.54
C GLY A 636 13.88 -18.66 -21.65
N LEU A 637 13.28 -18.19 -20.57
CA LEU A 637 12.97 -16.77 -20.36
C LEU A 637 13.97 -16.19 -19.37
N LEU A 638 14.47 -14.98 -19.62
CA LEU A 638 15.33 -14.31 -18.65
C LEU A 638 14.54 -14.00 -17.39
N VAL A 639 15.14 -14.34 -16.25
CA VAL A 639 14.67 -14.00 -14.92
C VAL A 639 15.86 -13.43 -14.15
N GLU A 640 15.65 -12.33 -13.44
CA GLU A 640 16.67 -11.68 -12.63
C GLU A 640 16.11 -11.26 -11.27
N LEU A 641 16.97 -10.74 -10.40
CA LEU A 641 16.61 -10.31 -9.06
C LEU A 641 16.06 -8.88 -9.09
N GLY A 642 14.86 -8.68 -8.57
CA GLY A 642 14.27 -7.35 -8.39
C GLY A 642 14.69 -6.71 -7.07
N GLU A 643 14.76 -5.38 -7.07
CA GLU A 643 15.02 -4.59 -5.84
C GLU A 643 13.94 -4.79 -4.76
N ASN A 644 12.76 -5.28 -5.14
CA ASN A 644 11.64 -5.60 -4.25
C ASN A 644 11.78 -6.96 -3.53
N GLY A 645 12.85 -7.72 -3.78
CA GLY A 645 13.04 -9.06 -3.21
C GLY A 645 12.31 -10.18 -3.95
N ASN A 646 11.67 -9.90 -5.09
CA ASN A 646 11.06 -10.92 -5.96
C ASN A 646 11.94 -11.22 -7.18
N TYR A 647 11.68 -12.37 -7.81
CA TYR A 647 12.16 -12.61 -9.17
C TYR A 647 11.41 -11.69 -10.16
N MET A 648 12.17 -11.09 -11.07
CA MET A 648 11.65 -10.28 -12.18
C MET A 648 11.86 -11.06 -13.48
N MET A 649 10.79 -11.30 -14.23
CA MET A 649 10.86 -12.00 -15.51
C MET A 649 10.86 -10.99 -16.66
N ALA A 650 11.80 -11.13 -17.60
CA ALA A 650 11.79 -10.34 -18.82
C ALA A 650 10.49 -10.58 -19.60
N ASP A 651 9.85 -9.50 -20.01
CA ASP A 651 8.57 -9.53 -20.72
C ASP A 651 8.67 -10.39 -21.98
N TYR A 652 7.55 -11.04 -22.29
CA TYR A 652 7.45 -12.18 -23.18
C TYR A 652 6.27 -12.05 -24.13
N TRP A 653 6.33 -12.78 -25.24
CA TRP A 653 5.29 -12.77 -26.26
C TRP A 653 5.21 -14.09 -27.01
N TRP A 654 4.07 -14.33 -27.67
CA TRP A 654 3.87 -15.48 -28.54
C TRP A 654 4.43 -15.19 -29.94
N CYS A 655 5.66 -15.63 -30.21
CA CYS A 655 6.39 -15.43 -31.46
C CYS A 655 6.02 -16.51 -32.49
N THR A 656 5.14 -16.20 -33.45
CA THR A 656 4.53 -17.14 -34.42
C THR A 656 5.35 -17.42 -35.68
N GLN A 657 6.58 -16.90 -35.76
CA GLN A 657 7.39 -16.94 -36.96
C GLN A 657 7.78 -18.38 -37.35
N PHE A 658 8.14 -19.21 -36.36
CA PHE A 658 8.67 -20.56 -36.56
C PHE A 658 7.86 -21.64 -35.84
N ASN A 659 8.04 -22.89 -36.26
CA ASN A 659 7.42 -24.04 -35.62
C ASN A 659 8.17 -24.44 -34.35
N ASN A 660 7.41 -24.81 -33.32
CA ASN A 660 7.91 -25.37 -32.07
C ASN A 660 8.03 -26.91 -32.15
N PRO A 661 8.61 -27.58 -31.11
CA PRO A 661 8.74 -29.03 -31.07
C PRO A 661 7.42 -29.82 -31.14
N LEU A 662 6.26 -29.18 -30.99
CA LEU A 662 4.95 -29.80 -31.18
C LEU A 662 4.48 -29.79 -32.64
N GLY A 663 5.27 -29.21 -33.56
CA GLY A 663 4.91 -29.09 -34.97
C GLY A 663 3.93 -27.97 -35.30
N VAL A 664 3.68 -27.04 -34.36
CA VAL A 664 2.79 -25.88 -34.54
C VAL A 664 3.57 -24.58 -34.47
N ARG A 665 3.06 -23.51 -35.09
CA ARG A 665 3.70 -22.19 -35.09
C ARG A 665 3.60 -21.53 -33.73
N GLY A 666 4.73 -21.07 -33.18
CA GLY A 666 4.76 -20.25 -31.97
C GLY A 666 5.69 -20.76 -30.87
N TYR A 667 6.55 -19.89 -30.34
CA TYR A 667 7.17 -20.06 -29.03
C TYR A 667 6.72 -18.93 -28.09
N ILE A 668 6.96 -19.10 -26.79
CA ILE A 668 7.03 -17.99 -25.84
C ILE A 668 8.46 -17.48 -25.85
N CYS A 669 8.65 -16.30 -26.42
CA CYS A 669 9.95 -15.63 -26.61
C CYS A 669 10.08 -14.41 -25.69
N ASN A 670 11.31 -13.98 -25.37
CA ASN A 670 11.53 -12.67 -24.75
C ASN A 670 11.35 -11.53 -25.76
N LYS A 671 11.01 -10.33 -25.26
CA LYS A 671 10.95 -9.07 -26.01
C LYS A 671 12.27 -8.30 -25.96
N GLY A 672 12.45 -7.35 -26.87
CA GLY A 672 13.52 -6.35 -26.81
C GLY A 672 14.72 -6.62 -27.72
N GLY A 673 14.64 -7.63 -28.59
CA GLY A 673 15.73 -7.97 -29.52
C GLY A 673 16.02 -6.84 -30.51
N ASN A 674 15.02 -6.37 -31.26
CA ASN A 674 15.22 -5.26 -32.21
C ASN A 674 15.43 -3.90 -31.53
N ARG A 675 14.83 -3.71 -30.36
CA ARG A 675 14.63 -2.37 -29.77
C ARG A 675 15.58 -2.04 -28.62
N ASN A 676 16.19 -3.03 -27.99
CA ASN A 676 17.02 -2.87 -26.80
C ASN A 676 18.29 -3.74 -26.86
N SER A 677 18.87 -3.95 -28.05
CA SER A 677 20.09 -4.75 -28.18
C SER A 677 21.17 -4.09 -29.02
N VAL A 678 22.41 -4.52 -28.78
CA VAL A 678 23.50 -4.45 -29.76
C VAL A 678 23.58 -5.81 -30.45
N SER A 679 23.51 -5.84 -31.79
CA SER A 679 23.51 -7.09 -32.55
C SER A 679 24.73 -7.27 -33.45
N MET A 680 25.12 -8.52 -33.66
CA MET A 680 26.25 -8.87 -34.52
C MET A 680 25.97 -10.11 -35.38
N GLU A 681 26.35 -10.03 -36.65
CA GLU A 681 26.34 -11.13 -37.61
C GLU A 681 27.72 -11.81 -37.66
N THR A 682 27.75 -13.13 -37.51
CA THR A 682 28.95 -13.95 -37.72
C THR A 682 29.01 -14.51 -39.13
N CYS A 683 30.10 -14.24 -39.85
CA CYS A 683 30.35 -14.85 -41.15
C CYS A 683 30.77 -16.30 -40.96
N ALA A 684 29.95 -17.21 -41.50
CA ALA A 684 30.18 -18.65 -41.50
C ALA A 684 30.47 -19.17 -42.93
N ASN A 685 31.15 -18.38 -43.75
CA ASN A 685 31.35 -18.66 -45.18
C ASN A 685 32.37 -19.78 -45.44
N ASP A 686 32.24 -20.46 -46.59
CA ASP A 686 33.15 -21.53 -47.01
C ASP A 686 34.63 -21.12 -47.04
N GLY A 687 35.48 -21.99 -46.49
CA GLY A 687 36.90 -21.80 -46.25
C GLY A 687 37.27 -20.82 -45.12
N SER A 688 36.33 -20.20 -44.39
CA SER A 688 36.65 -19.39 -43.19
C SER A 688 37.05 -20.26 -42.00
N ASN A 689 37.88 -19.71 -41.10
CA ASN A 689 38.11 -20.30 -39.78
C ASN A 689 37.05 -19.78 -38.81
N TYR A 690 35.95 -20.52 -38.69
CA TYR A 690 34.79 -20.06 -37.94
C TYR A 690 35.05 -20.07 -36.42
N THR A 691 35.91 -20.97 -35.94
CA THR A 691 36.44 -20.96 -34.57
C THR A 691 37.09 -19.62 -34.25
N ARG A 692 37.90 -19.09 -35.17
CA ARG A 692 38.52 -17.77 -35.01
C ARG A 692 37.49 -16.66 -35.01
N THR A 693 36.51 -16.67 -35.93
CA THR A 693 35.38 -15.72 -35.91
C THR A 693 34.68 -15.72 -34.55
N MET A 694 34.40 -16.90 -33.97
CA MET A 694 33.76 -17.02 -32.66
C MET A 694 34.63 -16.49 -31.50
N ARG A 695 35.96 -16.63 -31.56
CA ARG A 695 36.87 -16.00 -30.57
C ARG A 695 36.75 -14.47 -30.60
N TYR A 696 36.72 -13.87 -31.79
CA TYR A 696 36.56 -12.41 -31.93
C TYR A 696 35.17 -11.93 -31.54
N ILE A 697 34.13 -12.72 -31.81
CA ILE A 697 32.76 -12.45 -31.33
C ILE A 697 32.68 -12.49 -29.81
N ALA A 698 33.31 -13.48 -29.17
CA ALA A 698 33.33 -13.57 -27.72
C ALA A 698 33.99 -12.33 -27.08
N ALA A 699 35.10 -11.87 -27.66
CA ALA A 699 35.80 -10.67 -27.25
C ALA A 699 34.97 -9.40 -27.48
N LEU A 700 34.28 -9.28 -28.63
CA LEU A 700 33.39 -8.16 -28.92
C LEU A 700 32.20 -8.13 -27.95
N CYS A 701 31.54 -9.27 -27.70
CA CYS A 701 30.50 -9.38 -26.68
C CYS A 701 31.01 -8.91 -25.32
N ALA A 702 32.18 -9.36 -24.89
CA ALA A 702 32.78 -8.94 -23.61
C ALA A 702 33.01 -7.42 -23.53
N GLU A 703 33.57 -6.80 -24.58
CA GLU A 703 33.74 -5.34 -24.62
C GLU A 703 32.41 -4.59 -24.58
N ILE A 704 31.38 -5.07 -25.28
CA ILE A 704 30.02 -4.49 -25.27
C ILE A 704 29.41 -4.58 -23.86
N LEU A 705 29.49 -5.76 -23.23
CA LEU A 705 28.99 -5.97 -21.87
C LEU A 705 29.66 -5.01 -20.87
N ILE A 706 30.99 -4.86 -20.95
CA ILE A 706 31.73 -3.97 -20.06
C ILE A 706 31.34 -2.51 -20.28
N ARG A 707 31.32 -2.04 -21.54
CA ARG A 707 31.05 -0.61 -21.84
C ARG A 707 29.61 -0.18 -21.59
N HIS A 708 28.66 -1.11 -21.61
CA HIS A 708 27.24 -0.87 -21.29
C HIS A 708 26.81 -1.35 -19.91
N ASN A 709 27.76 -1.79 -19.07
CA ASN A 709 27.49 -2.29 -17.72
C ASN A 709 26.43 -3.41 -17.67
N LEU A 710 26.54 -4.38 -18.58
CA LEU A 710 25.64 -5.52 -18.67
C LEU A 710 26.28 -6.79 -18.07
N PRO A 711 25.51 -7.63 -17.36
CA PRO A 711 25.96 -8.95 -16.94
C PRO A 711 26.03 -9.93 -18.13
N VAL A 712 26.84 -10.98 -18.00
CA VAL A 712 27.17 -11.89 -19.12
C VAL A 712 25.97 -12.68 -19.64
N ASP A 713 24.95 -12.89 -18.81
CA ASP A 713 23.68 -13.52 -19.18
C ASP A 713 22.82 -12.67 -20.14
N ARG A 714 23.17 -11.39 -20.36
CA ARG A 714 22.58 -10.54 -21.40
C ARG A 714 23.13 -10.82 -22.81
N VAL A 715 24.08 -11.73 -22.98
CA VAL A 715 24.42 -12.26 -24.31
C VAL A 715 23.43 -13.34 -24.70
N SER A 716 22.84 -13.17 -25.88
CA SER A 716 21.74 -14.01 -26.35
C SER A 716 21.84 -14.35 -27.83
N GLN A 717 21.00 -15.31 -28.21
CA GLN A 717 20.81 -15.75 -29.57
C GLN A 717 19.60 -15.05 -30.17
N HIS A 718 19.57 -14.87 -31.49
CA HIS A 718 18.35 -14.50 -32.20
C HIS A 718 17.18 -15.40 -31.77
N HIS A 719 17.44 -16.71 -31.64
CA HIS A 719 16.43 -17.70 -31.28
C HIS A 719 15.56 -17.31 -30.09
N ARG A 720 16.11 -16.67 -29.04
CA ARG A 720 15.37 -16.23 -27.85
C ARG A 720 14.19 -15.30 -28.17
N PHE A 721 14.29 -14.50 -29.24
CA PHE A 721 13.36 -13.41 -29.54
C PHE A 721 12.28 -13.78 -30.56
N SER A 722 12.55 -14.74 -31.46
CA SER A 722 11.60 -15.13 -32.51
C SER A 722 11.42 -16.63 -32.70
N GLY A 723 12.24 -17.47 -32.08
CA GLY A 723 12.30 -18.91 -32.33
C GLY A 723 13.06 -19.29 -33.61
N LYS A 724 13.70 -18.35 -34.32
CA LYS A 724 14.57 -18.66 -35.47
C LYS A 724 15.75 -19.50 -35.01
N ASP A 725 16.07 -20.60 -35.69
CA ASP A 725 17.29 -21.37 -35.40
C ASP A 725 18.54 -20.59 -35.85
N CYS A 726 18.98 -19.63 -35.04
CA CYS A 726 20.06 -18.70 -35.33
C CYS A 726 20.74 -18.24 -34.02
N PRO A 727 22.09 -18.29 -33.92
CA PRO A 727 23.07 -18.70 -34.94
C PRO A 727 23.09 -20.23 -35.15
N HIS A 728 22.64 -20.68 -36.33
CA HIS A 728 22.50 -22.09 -36.70
C HIS A 728 23.81 -22.86 -36.56
N ALA A 729 24.93 -22.30 -37.01
CA ALA A 729 26.20 -23.01 -37.12
C ALA A 729 26.71 -23.60 -35.79
N ILE A 730 26.52 -22.87 -34.69
CA ILE A 730 26.87 -23.34 -33.34
C ILE A 730 25.72 -24.05 -32.62
N ARG A 731 24.46 -23.65 -32.88
CA ARG A 731 23.28 -24.28 -32.27
C ARG A 731 23.14 -25.73 -32.70
N ALA A 732 23.29 -26.00 -33.99
CA ALA A 732 23.18 -27.33 -34.56
C ALA A 732 24.25 -28.33 -34.08
N GLN A 733 25.26 -27.85 -33.35
CA GLN A 733 26.36 -28.64 -32.79
C GLN A 733 26.39 -28.59 -31.25
N GLY A 734 25.48 -27.85 -30.61
CA GLY A 734 25.46 -27.67 -29.16
C GLY A 734 26.60 -26.80 -28.62
N TYR A 735 27.23 -25.97 -29.44
CA TYR A 735 28.39 -25.15 -29.06
C TYR A 735 28.03 -23.79 -28.43
N TRP A 736 26.75 -23.50 -28.16
CA TRP A 736 26.37 -22.24 -27.53
C TRP A 736 26.97 -22.05 -26.13
N ASN A 737 26.93 -23.10 -25.29
CA ASN A 737 27.47 -23.00 -23.92
C ASN A 737 28.98 -22.82 -23.92
N ASP A 738 29.67 -23.50 -24.83
CA ASP A 738 31.11 -23.33 -25.07
C ASP A 738 31.44 -21.90 -25.54
N PHE A 739 30.62 -21.33 -26.43
CA PHE A 739 30.74 -19.92 -26.82
C PHE A 739 30.51 -18.97 -25.63
N MET A 740 29.49 -19.19 -24.81
CA MET A 740 29.24 -18.37 -23.62
C MET A 740 30.36 -18.46 -22.59
N GLU A 741 31.02 -19.62 -22.47
CA GLU A 741 32.23 -19.75 -21.65
C GLU A 741 33.36 -18.87 -22.18
N GLN A 742 33.56 -18.81 -23.51
CA GLN A 742 34.53 -17.91 -24.11
C GLN A 742 34.20 -16.43 -23.85
N VAL A 743 32.93 -16.04 -23.91
CA VAL A 743 32.49 -14.68 -23.54
C VAL A 743 32.83 -14.39 -22.08
N LYS A 744 32.57 -15.34 -21.16
CA LYS A 744 32.92 -15.20 -19.74
C LYS A 744 34.42 -15.02 -19.54
N ILE A 745 35.25 -15.80 -20.25
CA ILE A 745 36.72 -15.70 -20.20
C ILE A 745 37.20 -14.32 -20.67
N GLU A 746 36.71 -13.85 -21.82
CA GLU A 746 37.06 -12.53 -22.35
C GLU A 746 36.57 -11.41 -21.43
N TRP A 747 35.35 -11.53 -20.89
CA TRP A 747 34.77 -10.56 -19.95
C TRP A 747 35.59 -10.47 -18.67
N PHE A 748 35.95 -11.61 -18.06
CA PHE A 748 36.76 -11.63 -16.84
C PHE A 748 38.16 -11.06 -17.09
N GLY A 749 38.82 -11.51 -18.17
CA GLY A 749 40.14 -11.03 -18.53
C GLY A 749 40.16 -9.52 -18.76
N ARG A 750 39.21 -8.99 -19.54
CA ARG A 750 39.11 -7.54 -19.85
C ARG A 750 38.68 -6.70 -18.64
N LYS A 751 37.81 -7.24 -17.79
CA LYS A 751 37.31 -6.52 -16.62
C LYS A 751 38.31 -6.49 -15.47
N TYR A 752 38.97 -7.61 -15.18
CA TYR A 752 39.79 -7.76 -13.96
C TYR A 752 41.29 -7.90 -14.22
N LEU A 753 41.71 -8.25 -15.44
CA LEU A 753 43.11 -8.52 -15.79
C LEU A 753 43.60 -7.66 -16.97
N SER A 754 42.94 -6.55 -17.28
CA SER A 754 43.32 -5.66 -18.39
C SER A 754 44.65 -4.95 -18.18
N ASP A 755 45.09 -4.86 -16.93
CA ASP A 755 46.39 -4.35 -16.48
C ASP A 755 47.49 -5.42 -16.43
N VAL A 756 47.17 -6.67 -16.82
CA VAL A 756 48.13 -7.78 -16.92
C VAL A 756 48.43 -8.08 -18.38
N THR A 757 49.72 -8.08 -18.72
CA THR A 757 50.18 -8.50 -20.05
C THR A 757 50.45 -10.00 -20.07
N PHE A 758 49.77 -10.74 -20.94
CA PHE A 758 49.99 -12.17 -21.16
C PHE A 758 50.74 -12.40 -22.48
N VAL A 759 51.86 -13.12 -22.41
CA VAL A 759 52.62 -13.57 -23.58
C VAL A 759 52.69 -15.08 -23.59
N TYR A 760 52.11 -15.69 -24.63
CA TYR A 760 52.10 -17.14 -24.82
C TYR A 760 53.28 -17.57 -25.69
N GLU A 761 54.09 -18.50 -25.17
CA GLU A 761 55.14 -19.20 -25.91
C GLU A 761 54.65 -20.62 -26.19
N VAL A 762 54.27 -20.87 -27.43
CA VAL A 762 53.62 -22.11 -27.88
C VAL A 762 54.13 -22.48 -29.27
N ASP A 763 54.00 -23.76 -29.64
CA ASP A 763 54.30 -24.23 -30.99
C ASP A 763 53.51 -23.48 -32.07
N SER A 764 54.08 -23.41 -33.28
CA SER A 764 53.53 -22.68 -34.43
C SER A 764 52.17 -23.19 -34.95
N TYR A 765 51.62 -24.23 -34.31
CA TYR A 765 50.27 -24.70 -34.57
C TYR A 765 49.21 -23.67 -34.17
N PHE A 766 49.51 -22.80 -33.20
CA PHE A 766 48.56 -21.87 -32.59
C PHE A 766 48.76 -20.42 -33.02
N GLU A 767 47.66 -19.69 -33.21
CA GLU A 767 47.64 -18.23 -33.22
C GLU A 767 47.80 -17.74 -31.77
N THR A 768 48.92 -17.08 -31.46
CA THR A 768 49.24 -16.66 -30.07
C THR A 768 48.26 -15.66 -29.47
N LYS A 769 47.51 -14.94 -30.32
CA LYS A 769 46.54 -13.92 -29.89
C LYS A 769 45.29 -14.53 -29.25
N THR A 770 44.74 -15.56 -29.89
CA THR A 770 43.42 -16.15 -29.55
C THR A 770 43.52 -17.60 -29.08
N GLY A 771 44.65 -18.26 -29.36
CA GLY A 771 44.90 -19.68 -29.14
C GLY A 771 44.16 -20.61 -30.11
N VAL A 772 43.67 -20.10 -31.24
CA VAL A 772 43.12 -20.94 -32.32
C VAL A 772 44.22 -21.77 -32.96
N VAL A 773 43.95 -23.04 -33.22
CA VAL A 773 44.86 -23.91 -33.96
C VAL A 773 44.75 -23.59 -35.46
N MET A 774 45.79 -22.98 -36.01
CA MET A 774 45.87 -22.58 -37.43
C MET A 774 46.45 -23.69 -38.32
N HIS A 775 47.34 -24.52 -37.77
CA HIS A 775 48.04 -25.57 -38.51
C HIS A 775 48.12 -26.85 -37.67
N HIS A 776 47.27 -27.84 -37.93
CA HIS A 776 47.27 -29.09 -37.18
C HIS A 776 48.27 -30.12 -37.77
N PRO A 777 49.07 -30.85 -36.97
CA PRO A 777 50.04 -31.85 -37.44
C PRO A 777 49.43 -33.17 -37.97
N GLY A 778 48.10 -33.25 -38.10
CA GLY A 778 47.36 -34.47 -38.47
C GLY A 778 47.24 -35.51 -37.34
N ALA A 779 48.36 -35.95 -36.78
CA ALA A 779 48.39 -36.92 -35.69
C ALA A 779 48.14 -36.28 -34.31
N GLN A 780 47.69 -37.10 -33.34
CA GLN A 780 47.58 -36.66 -31.95
C GLN A 780 48.94 -36.18 -31.44
N THR A 781 48.99 -34.97 -30.90
CA THR A 781 50.25 -34.30 -30.56
C THR A 781 50.18 -33.70 -29.17
N THR A 782 51.15 -34.03 -28.30
CA THR A 782 51.30 -33.34 -27.01
C THR A 782 52.00 -32.00 -27.25
N VAL A 783 51.42 -30.92 -26.75
CA VAL A 783 51.98 -29.57 -26.81
C VAL A 783 52.23 -29.07 -25.39
N ASN A 784 53.45 -28.62 -25.12
CA ASN A 784 53.78 -27.89 -23.90
C ASN A 784 53.89 -26.41 -24.26
N TYR A 785 53.30 -25.55 -23.45
CA TYR A 785 53.33 -24.11 -23.68
C TYR A 785 53.54 -23.35 -22.38
N LYS A 786 54.07 -22.14 -22.52
CA LYS A 786 54.32 -21.24 -21.40
C LYS A 786 53.50 -19.97 -21.54
N VAL A 787 53.13 -19.40 -20.40
CA VAL A 787 52.48 -18.10 -20.33
C VAL A 787 53.27 -17.22 -19.40
N LYS A 788 53.77 -16.09 -19.91
CA LYS A 788 54.40 -15.04 -19.13
C LYS A 788 53.36 -13.98 -18.82
N ALA A 789 52.97 -13.87 -17.56
CA ALA A 789 52.07 -12.84 -17.08
C ALA A 789 52.89 -11.72 -16.42
N THR A 790 52.71 -10.48 -16.86
CA THR A 790 53.41 -9.31 -16.32
C THR A 790 52.40 -8.33 -15.73
N TYR A 791 52.53 -8.04 -14.44
CA TYR A 791 51.70 -7.11 -13.69
C TYR A 791 52.60 -6.20 -12.83
N GLN A 792 52.41 -4.89 -12.91
CA GLN A 792 53.22 -3.89 -12.19
C GLN A 792 54.75 -4.10 -12.32
N GLY A 793 55.21 -4.47 -13.52
CA GLY A 793 56.62 -4.71 -13.81
C GLY A 793 57.19 -6.04 -13.29
N VAL A 794 56.38 -6.86 -12.59
CA VAL A 794 56.76 -8.20 -12.15
C VAL A 794 56.22 -9.23 -13.14
N THR A 795 57.10 -10.09 -13.65
CA THR A 795 56.73 -11.19 -14.56
C THR A 795 56.78 -12.53 -13.83
N LYS A 796 55.70 -13.32 -13.94
CA LYS A 796 55.67 -14.73 -13.53
C LYS A 796 55.45 -15.62 -14.76
N GLU A 797 56.09 -16.79 -14.74
CA GLU A 797 55.98 -17.79 -15.80
C GLU A 797 55.14 -18.98 -15.30
N PHE A 798 54.19 -19.39 -16.12
CA PHE A 798 53.33 -20.55 -15.90
C PHE A 798 53.53 -21.54 -17.04
N THR A 799 53.63 -22.83 -16.73
CA THR A 799 53.84 -23.88 -17.75
C THR A 799 52.67 -24.84 -17.73
N TYR A 800 52.16 -25.14 -18.92
CA TYR A 800 51.01 -26.01 -19.12
C TYR A 800 51.29 -27.04 -20.21
N ARG A 801 50.44 -28.07 -20.22
CA ARG A 801 50.46 -29.16 -21.20
C ARG A 801 49.06 -29.38 -21.72
N THR A 802 48.92 -29.54 -23.03
CA THR A 802 47.68 -29.98 -23.69
C THR A 802 47.97 -31.09 -24.70
N ILE A 803 46.91 -31.71 -25.22
CA ILE A 803 46.96 -32.69 -26.29
C ILE A 803 46.05 -32.21 -27.42
N LEU A 804 46.64 -31.96 -28.59
CA LEU A 804 45.90 -31.81 -29.84
C LEU A 804 45.39 -33.20 -30.27
N GLU A 805 44.08 -33.38 -30.39
CA GLU A 805 43.49 -34.65 -30.82
C GLU A 805 43.79 -34.93 -32.30
N ALA A 806 43.97 -36.21 -32.67
CA ALA A 806 44.17 -36.58 -34.07
C ALA A 806 42.98 -36.12 -34.93
N LEU A 807 43.23 -35.65 -36.16
CA LEU A 807 42.16 -35.24 -37.07
C LEU A 807 41.20 -36.41 -37.31
N SER A 808 39.91 -36.15 -37.08
CA SER A 808 38.84 -37.16 -37.10
C SER A 808 37.91 -37.07 -38.32
N PHE A 809 38.26 -36.25 -39.31
CA PHE A 809 37.35 -35.84 -40.38
C PHE A 809 37.96 -35.79 -41.77
#